data_AF-A0A3D1K621-F1
#
_entry.id   AF-A0A3D1K621-F1
#
_cell.length_a   1.000
_cell.length_b   1.000
_cell.length_c   1.000
_cell.angle_alpha   90.00
_cell.angle_beta   90.00
_cell.angle_gamma   90.00
#
_symmetry.space_group_name_H-M   'P 1'
#
loop_
_entity.id
_entity.type
_entity.pdbx_description
1 polymer ?
#
loop_
_entity_poly.entity_id
_entity_poly.type
_entity_poly.pdbx_seq_one_letter_code
_entity_poly.pdbx_strand_id
1 'polypeptide(L)'
;MTLKISQGGLAVKFPGRGKSLWVYENNKKRIEIPAPVFEIDGRRKALSVDSFREISKREALPGVVEHVLEGQVASDARLTLQLVIRIPKKNPFVRFHYVLRGDAKLTRSTGHDSITYLSLDMKAAREVREVRLSDFDELIHSYVPAEDAIPLQNFKDKVSLMGPLLCGSDLKKSWLCAYEHGSQPPFRFLEFALRPDKKADLNAMRGNYWNGFDLRNGYQTIWFDIGIVEGGFDELSREWREFVLRWMSPNSASRTPYIFYNTWNFQERHQAWDKGKYLDFMNETRMLEEIEVAHKMGIDVFVLDTGWYQKTGDWEVNMRTFPHGLDLIREKLSKYNMKLGLWYSPTHAAATSRLTKKHGDCLMSWNGKKSSAHPVWETEESFSYCLCSNYWESFADELIRCVKELGVTYFKWDAIGQFGCDDPGHSHGNAANSPEERADCYAFEQVRYMSKIIDRICAACPEAIVDFDITEAHRSVGLAFLASGKYFLINNGPYYRSFDDPQYAPGGGMGSNVFVFPGPARPRLCRQPLAYDRWIPSVLFLTHFLPDDPESSQTINIASMILGQNGIWGDLPKISAGGVELYGKLLGYYKQVRDEVTSAFPVCSGFVGCNPEIHEKIGKKGKGVVCIFTDNKGTYRYVTANRVNPKLKSSDDSVKIKILKDKRAEIIFNFEKGGAKIAFFGVE
;
A
#
# COMPACT_ATOMS: atom_id res chain seq x y z
N MET A 1 25.40 -32.77 7.07
CA MET A 1 25.33 -31.92 5.86
C MET A 1 24.52 -30.68 6.20
N THR A 2 24.97 -29.49 5.79
CA THR A 2 24.20 -28.25 5.94
C THR A 2 23.08 -28.24 4.90
N LEU A 3 21.83 -28.02 5.33
CA LEU A 3 20.70 -27.90 4.42
C LEU A 3 20.92 -26.74 3.44
N LYS A 4 20.61 -26.95 2.17
CA LYS A 4 20.76 -25.97 1.10
C LYS A 4 19.54 -26.01 0.17
N ILE A 5 18.98 -24.84 -0.12
CA ILE A 5 17.94 -24.66 -1.13
C ILE A 5 18.56 -23.88 -2.30
N SER A 6 18.21 -24.23 -3.53
CA SER A 6 18.70 -23.53 -4.73
C SER A 6 17.59 -23.39 -5.76
N GLN A 7 17.41 -22.18 -6.27
CA GLN A 7 16.33 -21.83 -7.19
C GLN A 7 16.76 -20.64 -8.05
N GLY A 8 16.79 -20.79 -9.38
CA GLY A 8 17.03 -19.66 -10.29
C GLY A 8 18.38 -18.94 -10.15
N GLY A 9 19.46 -19.63 -9.76
CA GLY A 9 20.79 -19.03 -9.54
C GLY A 9 21.02 -18.50 -8.11
N LEU A 10 19.95 -18.39 -7.33
CA LEU A 10 19.99 -18.09 -5.91
C LEU A 10 20.17 -19.38 -5.10
N ALA A 11 20.98 -19.31 -4.04
CA ALA A 11 21.16 -20.39 -3.09
C ALA A 11 21.03 -19.86 -1.66
N VAL A 12 20.29 -20.59 -0.82
CA VAL A 12 20.20 -20.33 0.61
C VAL A 12 20.75 -21.53 1.38
N LYS A 13 21.69 -21.29 2.29
CA LYS A 13 22.31 -22.32 3.14
C LYS A 13 21.91 -22.09 4.58
N PHE A 14 21.72 -23.14 5.36
CA PHE A 14 21.23 -23.05 6.74
C PHE A 14 22.21 -23.71 7.73
N PRO A 15 23.36 -23.08 8.05
CA PRO A 15 24.31 -23.63 9.01
C PRO A 15 23.74 -23.86 10.41
N GLY A 16 22.73 -23.07 10.82
CA GLY A 16 22.08 -23.16 12.13
C GLY A 16 22.89 -22.56 13.29
N ARG A 17 24.21 -22.83 13.31
CA ARG A 17 25.15 -22.45 14.36
C ARG A 17 26.43 -21.80 13.82
N GLY A 18 27.18 -21.16 14.72
CA GLY A 18 28.41 -20.45 14.40
C GLY A 18 28.15 -18.96 14.12
N LYS A 19 28.81 -18.40 13.10
CA LYS A 19 28.69 -16.96 12.77
C LYS A 19 27.37 -16.58 12.08
N SER A 20 26.68 -17.55 11.47
CA SER A 20 25.47 -17.29 10.67
C SER A 20 24.44 -18.37 10.95
N LEU A 21 23.18 -17.96 11.18
CA LEU A 21 22.03 -18.86 11.24
C LEU A 21 21.75 -19.43 9.84
N TRP A 22 21.79 -18.55 8.84
CA TRP A 22 21.64 -18.87 7.43
C TRP A 22 22.38 -17.88 6.54
N VAL A 23 22.60 -18.25 5.28
CA VAL A 23 23.39 -17.50 4.31
C VAL A 23 22.63 -17.43 3.00
N TYR A 24 22.35 -16.22 2.54
CA TYR A 24 21.85 -15.94 1.20
C TYR A 24 23.04 -15.81 0.25
N GLU A 25 22.99 -16.47 -0.91
CA GLU A 25 24.00 -16.36 -1.97
C GLU A 25 23.34 -16.11 -3.33
N ASN A 26 23.85 -15.09 -4.04
CA ASN A 26 23.47 -14.82 -5.43
C ASN A 26 24.72 -14.37 -6.21
N ASN A 27 25.00 -14.99 -7.36
CA ASN A 27 26.13 -14.66 -8.25
C ASN A 27 27.46 -14.39 -7.52
N LYS A 28 27.88 -15.33 -6.66
CA LYS A 28 29.15 -15.31 -5.89
C LYS A 28 29.25 -14.24 -4.79
N LYS A 29 28.20 -13.45 -4.51
CA LYS A 29 28.09 -12.64 -3.29
C LYS A 29 27.21 -13.34 -2.29
N ARG A 30 27.44 -13.05 -1.01
CA ARG A 30 26.68 -13.62 0.09
C ARG A 30 26.31 -12.56 1.12
N ILE A 31 25.13 -12.71 1.70
CA ILE A 31 24.72 -12.03 2.93
C ILE A 31 24.63 -13.12 4.00
N GLU A 32 25.41 -12.96 5.06
CA GLU A 32 25.35 -13.82 6.24
C GLU A 32 24.35 -13.24 7.23
N ILE A 33 23.33 -14.02 7.59
CA ILE A 33 22.33 -13.61 8.57
C ILE A 33 22.64 -14.31 9.90
N PRO A 34 23.10 -13.58 10.94
CA PRO A 34 23.31 -14.16 12.25
C PRO A 34 21.99 -14.56 12.91
N ALA A 35 22.07 -15.35 13.98
CA ALA A 35 20.90 -15.70 14.76
C ALA A 35 20.26 -14.44 15.38
N PRO A 36 18.92 -14.32 15.38
CA PRO A 36 18.27 -13.23 16.07
C PRO A 36 18.53 -13.33 17.58
N VAL A 37 18.51 -12.18 18.26
CA VAL A 37 18.73 -12.10 19.71
C VAL A 37 17.47 -11.60 20.39
N PHE A 38 16.94 -12.39 21.32
CA PHE A 38 15.70 -12.11 22.03
C PHE A 38 15.97 -12.11 23.53
N GLU A 39 15.25 -11.27 24.28
CA GLU A 39 15.23 -11.39 25.73
C GLU A 39 14.14 -12.36 26.19
N ILE A 40 14.57 -13.45 26.81
CA ILE A 40 13.73 -14.56 27.23
C ILE A 40 14.04 -14.87 28.69
N ASP A 41 13.01 -14.90 29.53
CA ASP A 41 13.12 -15.10 30.98
C ASP A 41 14.18 -14.18 31.62
N GLY A 42 14.22 -12.91 31.20
CA GLY A 42 15.15 -11.88 31.70
C GLY A 42 16.57 -11.97 31.17
N ARG A 43 16.85 -12.82 30.18
CA ARG A 43 18.20 -13.00 29.62
C ARG A 43 18.18 -12.84 28.10
N ARG A 44 19.14 -12.09 27.56
CA ARG A 44 19.36 -12.03 26.10
C ARG A 44 19.95 -13.36 25.61
N LYS A 45 19.28 -13.97 24.63
CA LYS A 45 19.64 -15.26 24.03
C LYS A 45 19.74 -15.10 22.52
N ALA A 46 20.87 -15.53 21.95
CA ALA A 46 20.98 -15.70 20.50
C ALA A 46 20.32 -17.02 20.10
N LEU A 47 19.35 -16.96 19.20
CA LEU A 47 18.52 -18.09 18.82
C LEU A 47 19.18 -18.93 17.71
N SER A 48 20.44 -19.30 17.90
CA SER A 48 21.11 -20.29 17.03
C SER A 48 20.52 -21.67 17.27
N VAL A 49 20.49 -22.51 16.23
CA VAL A 49 19.95 -23.88 16.31
C VAL A 49 21.03 -24.91 15.98
N ASP A 50 20.91 -26.12 16.52
CA ASP A 50 21.89 -27.19 16.25
C ASP A 50 21.94 -27.56 14.77
N SER A 51 20.77 -27.69 14.16
CA SER A 51 20.57 -27.86 12.73
C SER A 51 19.12 -27.55 12.37
N PHE A 52 18.89 -27.16 11.12
CA PHE A 52 17.54 -27.02 10.58
C PHE A 52 17.10 -28.30 9.86
N ARG A 53 15.83 -28.66 10.05
CA ARG A 53 15.09 -29.65 9.26
C ARG A 53 13.96 -28.94 8.51
N GLU A 54 13.76 -29.28 7.23
CA GLU A 54 12.56 -28.86 6.50
C GLU A 54 11.35 -29.67 6.97
N ILE A 55 10.33 -28.98 7.49
CA ILE A 55 9.10 -29.60 8.00
C ILE A 55 7.92 -29.38 7.04
N SER A 56 7.98 -28.36 6.18
CA SER A 56 6.97 -28.11 5.16
C SER A 56 7.56 -27.38 3.96
N LYS A 57 7.01 -27.68 2.78
CA LYS A 57 7.34 -27.04 1.51
C LYS A 57 6.07 -26.93 0.67
N ARG A 58 5.72 -25.73 0.23
CA ARG A 58 4.53 -25.49 -0.62
C ARG A 58 4.76 -24.33 -1.58
N GLU A 59 3.97 -24.25 -2.66
CA GLU A 59 3.90 -23.05 -3.49
C GLU A 59 2.99 -22.04 -2.77
N ALA A 60 3.55 -20.91 -2.31
CA ALA A 60 2.79 -19.89 -1.58
C ALA A 60 2.01 -18.95 -2.51
N LEU A 61 2.55 -18.72 -3.70
CA LEU A 61 1.89 -18.08 -4.84
C LEU A 61 2.58 -18.55 -6.13
N PRO A 62 1.98 -18.39 -7.32
CA PRO A 62 2.54 -18.88 -8.57
C PRO A 62 4.01 -18.48 -8.76
N GLY A 63 4.91 -19.46 -8.73
CA GLY A 63 6.34 -19.23 -8.89
C GLY A 63 7.11 -18.78 -7.64
N VAL A 64 6.52 -18.87 -6.45
CA VAL A 64 7.20 -18.64 -5.17
C VAL A 64 7.02 -19.87 -4.27
N VAL A 65 8.13 -20.48 -3.86
CA VAL A 65 8.12 -21.65 -2.97
C VAL A 65 8.38 -21.18 -1.55
N GLU A 66 7.50 -21.55 -0.63
CA GLU A 66 7.64 -21.36 0.80
C GLU A 66 8.22 -22.63 1.43
N HIS A 67 9.27 -22.45 2.22
CA HIS A 67 9.93 -23.47 3.00
C HIS A 67 9.79 -23.13 4.48
N VAL A 68 9.39 -24.11 5.29
CA VAL A 68 9.35 -24.00 6.74
C VAL A 68 10.43 -24.90 7.30
N LEU A 69 11.43 -24.28 7.92
CA LEU A 69 12.57 -24.94 8.52
C LEU A 69 12.49 -24.82 10.03
N GLU A 70 12.71 -25.92 10.76
CA GLU A 70 12.66 -25.93 12.22
C GLU A 70 13.97 -26.45 12.81
N GLY A 71 14.39 -25.86 13.92
CA GLY A 71 15.54 -26.31 14.70
C GLY A 71 15.35 -26.04 16.20
N GLN A 72 15.93 -26.91 17.02
CA GLN A 72 16.02 -26.72 18.46
C GLN A 72 17.05 -25.61 18.77
N VAL A 73 16.70 -24.66 19.64
CA VAL A 73 17.62 -23.59 20.06
C VAL A 73 18.75 -24.17 20.90
N ALA A 74 19.99 -24.01 20.42
CA ALA A 74 21.17 -24.65 21.01
C ALA A 74 21.45 -24.20 22.46
N SER A 75 21.11 -22.95 22.80
CA SER A 75 21.29 -22.41 24.15
C SER A 75 20.13 -22.71 25.11
N ASP A 76 19.01 -23.26 24.62
CA ASP A 76 17.82 -23.51 25.44
C ASP A 76 16.96 -24.63 24.83
N ALA A 77 17.07 -25.84 25.39
CA ALA A 77 16.35 -27.02 24.93
C ALA A 77 14.82 -26.94 25.11
N ARG A 78 14.29 -25.90 25.77
CA ARG A 78 12.84 -25.66 25.86
C ARG A 78 12.29 -24.95 24.63
N LEU A 79 13.15 -24.38 23.77
CA LEU A 79 12.77 -23.47 22.70
C LEU A 79 13.02 -24.02 21.30
N THR A 80 12.04 -23.93 20.43
CA THR A 80 12.18 -24.21 18.99
C THR A 80 12.08 -22.94 18.17
N LEU A 81 12.95 -22.83 17.16
CA LEU A 81 12.93 -21.75 16.20
C LEU A 81 12.55 -22.29 14.82
N GLN A 82 11.50 -21.71 14.24
CA GLN A 82 11.18 -21.89 12.83
C GLN A 82 11.65 -20.68 12.02
N LEU A 83 12.21 -20.95 10.85
CA LEU A 83 12.45 -19.99 9.77
C LEU A 83 11.49 -20.32 8.62
N VAL A 84 10.56 -19.41 8.37
CA VAL A 84 9.68 -19.48 7.19
C VAL A 84 10.29 -18.58 6.12
N ILE A 85 10.61 -19.14 4.96
CA ILE A 85 11.26 -18.40 3.86
C ILE A 85 10.56 -18.68 2.52
N ARG A 86 10.25 -17.61 1.80
CA ARG A 86 9.67 -17.61 0.46
C ARG A 86 10.72 -17.25 -0.57
N ILE A 87 10.89 -18.11 -1.57
CA ILE A 87 11.91 -18.00 -2.61
C ILE A 87 11.22 -17.95 -3.99
N PRO A 88 11.27 -16.79 -4.68
CA PRO A 88 10.76 -16.66 -6.05
C PRO A 88 11.60 -17.44 -7.07
N LYS A 89 10.97 -17.90 -8.16
CA LYS A 89 11.65 -18.60 -9.27
C LYS A 89 12.52 -17.66 -10.10
N LYS A 90 12.14 -16.38 -10.23
CA LYS A 90 12.72 -15.43 -11.19
C LYS A 90 12.80 -13.99 -10.62
N ASN A 91 13.34 -13.86 -9.41
CA ASN A 91 13.66 -12.57 -8.81
C ASN A 91 14.71 -12.78 -7.69
N PRO A 92 15.64 -11.85 -7.45
CA PRO A 92 16.71 -12.04 -6.49
C PRO A 92 16.29 -11.89 -5.02
N PHE A 93 15.09 -11.40 -4.72
CA PHE A 93 14.66 -11.17 -3.34
C PHE A 93 14.04 -12.42 -2.70
N VAL A 94 14.33 -12.63 -1.42
CA VAL A 94 13.65 -13.63 -0.57
C VAL A 94 12.95 -12.93 0.57
N ARG A 95 11.77 -13.44 0.95
CA ARG A 95 10.99 -12.96 2.09
C ARG A 95 11.02 -13.99 3.19
N PHE A 96 11.22 -13.59 4.44
CA PHE A 96 11.26 -14.53 5.56
C PHE A 96 10.76 -13.93 6.87
N HIS A 97 10.36 -14.79 7.80
CA HIS A 97 10.10 -14.43 9.19
C HIS A 97 10.49 -15.59 10.11
N TYR A 98 10.54 -15.30 11.41
CA TYR A 98 10.79 -16.31 12.44
C TYR A 98 9.51 -16.65 13.19
N VAL A 99 9.43 -17.89 13.69
CA VAL A 99 8.45 -18.28 14.70
C VAL A 99 9.18 -18.95 15.86
N LEU A 100 9.02 -18.40 17.06
CA LEU A 100 9.64 -18.92 18.28
C LEU A 100 8.57 -19.56 19.17
N ARG A 101 8.80 -20.79 19.62
CA ARG A 101 7.91 -21.53 20.52
C ARG A 101 8.68 -22.14 21.67
N GLY A 102 8.01 -22.34 22.81
CA GLY A 102 8.55 -23.10 23.92
C GLY A 102 8.03 -22.68 25.29
N ASP A 103 8.43 -23.41 26.32
CA ASP A 103 8.05 -23.14 27.71
C ASP A 103 8.93 -22.05 28.35
N ALA A 104 8.69 -20.81 27.91
CA ALA A 104 9.37 -19.61 28.38
C ALA A 104 8.56 -18.35 28.02
N LYS A 105 9.01 -17.18 28.46
CA LYS A 105 8.35 -15.90 28.18
C LYS A 105 9.29 -14.90 27.54
N LEU A 106 8.79 -14.08 26.62
CA LEU A 106 9.48 -12.87 26.21
C LEU A 106 9.43 -11.84 27.33
N THR A 107 10.55 -11.18 27.61
CA THR A 107 10.66 -10.20 28.70
C THR A 107 11.24 -8.89 28.21
N ARG A 108 10.99 -7.82 28.97
CA ARG A 108 11.48 -6.45 28.73
C ARG A 108 12.10 -5.89 30.01
N SER A 109 13.18 -6.50 30.48
CA SER A 109 13.81 -6.18 31.78
C SER A 109 14.30 -4.73 31.86
N THR A 110 14.55 -4.10 30.72
CA THR A 110 14.96 -2.68 30.61
C THR A 110 13.80 -1.75 30.27
N GLY A 111 12.55 -2.21 30.27
CA GLY A 111 11.36 -1.42 29.93
C GLY A 111 11.11 -1.21 28.43
N HIS A 112 12.01 -1.68 27.56
CA HIS A 112 11.91 -1.55 26.09
C HIS A 112 11.94 -2.91 25.41
N ASP A 113 11.46 -2.97 24.17
CA ASP A 113 11.57 -4.17 23.35
C ASP A 113 13.06 -4.55 23.21
N SER A 114 13.39 -5.81 23.46
CA SER A 114 14.77 -6.30 23.56
C SER A 114 15.02 -7.40 22.52
N ILE A 115 14.67 -7.08 21.27
CA ILE A 115 14.85 -7.96 20.11
C ILE A 115 15.77 -7.30 19.08
N THR A 116 16.80 -8.04 18.66
CA THR A 116 17.57 -7.76 17.44
C THR A 116 17.23 -8.85 16.42
N TYR A 117 16.50 -8.50 15.37
CA TYR A 117 15.97 -9.46 14.39
C TYR A 117 17.04 -10.00 13.44
N LEU A 118 17.99 -9.14 13.05
CA LEU A 118 19.13 -9.48 12.20
C LEU A 118 20.20 -8.40 12.31
N SER A 119 21.39 -8.71 11.82
CA SER A 119 22.50 -7.75 11.69
C SER A 119 23.13 -7.91 10.31
N LEU A 120 23.33 -6.79 9.62
CA LEU A 120 23.87 -6.73 8.26
C LEU A 120 25.32 -6.26 8.31
N ASP A 121 26.22 -6.95 7.60
CA ASP A 121 27.58 -6.48 7.39
C ASP A 121 27.62 -5.45 6.24
N MET A 122 27.91 -4.20 6.57
CA MET A 122 27.98 -3.07 5.63
C MET A 122 29.42 -2.64 5.35
N LYS A 123 30.44 -3.44 5.72
CA LYS A 123 31.86 -3.06 5.53
C LYS A 123 32.24 -2.83 4.08
N ALA A 124 31.65 -3.61 3.18
CA ALA A 124 31.87 -3.51 1.74
C ALA A 124 31.10 -2.34 1.10
N ALA A 125 30.15 -1.73 1.81
CA ALA A 125 29.38 -0.61 1.28
C ALA A 125 30.27 0.62 1.09
N ARG A 126 30.23 1.16 -0.12
CA ARG A 126 30.78 2.47 -0.48
C ARG A 126 29.70 3.54 -0.47
N GLU A 127 28.47 3.14 -0.78
CA GLU A 127 27.27 3.97 -0.67
C GLU A 127 26.22 3.24 0.16
N VAL A 128 25.49 4.00 0.97
CA VAL A 128 24.37 3.51 1.80
C VAL A 128 23.19 4.46 1.60
N ARG A 129 21.99 3.91 1.45
CA ARG A 129 20.74 4.68 1.37
C ARG A 129 19.68 4.13 2.32
N GLU A 130 18.92 5.04 2.90
CA GLU A 130 17.67 4.75 3.59
C GLU A 130 16.50 5.12 2.66
N VAL A 131 15.48 4.28 2.58
CA VAL A 131 14.21 4.64 1.95
C VAL A 131 13.10 4.62 3.01
N ARG A 132 12.45 5.77 3.21
CA ARG A 132 11.26 5.93 4.05
C ARG A 132 10.01 5.95 3.17
N LEU A 133 8.93 5.34 3.68
CA LEU A 133 7.67 5.17 2.95
C LEU A 133 6.47 5.83 3.64
N SER A 134 6.68 6.45 4.79
CA SER A 134 5.61 6.78 5.74
C SER A 134 5.75 8.21 6.27
N ASP A 135 6.45 9.08 5.55
CA ASP A 135 6.59 10.48 5.94
C ASP A 135 5.32 11.21 5.50
N PHE A 136 4.50 11.67 6.46
CA PHE A 136 3.29 12.44 6.16
C PHE A 136 3.65 13.91 5.92
N ASP A 137 3.33 14.42 4.74
CA ASP A 137 3.50 15.82 4.38
C ASP A 137 2.15 16.55 4.53
N GLU A 138 2.05 17.39 5.56
CA GLU A 138 0.86 18.17 5.90
C GLU A 138 0.46 19.18 4.80
N LEU A 139 1.41 19.67 4.00
CA LEU A 139 1.13 20.67 2.96
C LEU A 139 0.36 20.07 1.79
N ILE A 140 0.63 18.81 1.48
CA ILE A 140 -0.08 18.07 0.43
C ILE A 140 -1.11 17.10 1.01
N HIS A 141 -1.10 16.91 2.33
CA HIS A 141 -1.96 16.03 3.10
C HIS A 141 -1.94 14.59 2.57
N SER A 142 -0.71 14.06 2.48
CA SER A 142 -0.45 12.74 1.92
C SER A 142 0.89 12.19 2.41
N TYR A 143 1.03 10.87 2.43
CA TYR A 143 2.31 10.22 2.67
C TYR A 143 3.20 10.29 1.43
N VAL A 144 4.46 10.66 1.60
CA VAL A 144 5.47 10.70 0.55
C VAL A 144 6.66 9.79 0.87
N PRO A 145 7.30 9.21 -0.15
CA PRO A 145 8.54 8.49 0.05
C PRO A 145 9.71 9.47 0.13
N ALA A 146 10.74 9.09 0.88
CA ALA A 146 12.02 9.77 0.88
C ALA A 146 13.15 8.75 0.65
N GLU A 147 14.17 9.16 -0.10
CA GLU A 147 15.38 8.36 -0.35
C GLU A 147 16.59 9.21 0.02
N ASP A 148 17.26 8.86 1.12
CA ASP A 148 18.37 9.63 1.66
C ASP A 148 19.69 8.87 1.55
N ALA A 149 20.73 9.57 1.10
CA ALA A 149 22.10 9.08 1.18
C ALA A 149 22.59 9.17 2.63
N ILE A 150 23.11 8.06 3.15
CA ILE A 150 23.58 7.96 4.52
C ILE A 150 25.11 8.12 4.55
N PRO A 151 25.65 9.21 5.12
CA PRO A 151 27.09 9.38 5.25
C PRO A 151 27.72 8.23 6.04
N LEU A 152 28.84 7.69 5.57
CA LEU A 152 29.52 6.58 6.26
C LEU A 152 29.99 6.94 7.67
N GLN A 153 30.12 8.24 7.99
CA GLN A 153 30.42 8.75 9.32
C GLN A 153 29.30 8.41 10.33
N ASN A 154 28.05 8.27 9.88
CA ASN A 154 26.90 7.93 10.73
C ASN A 154 27.07 6.57 11.43
N PHE A 155 27.89 5.65 10.90
CA PHE A 155 28.24 4.41 11.59
C PHE A 155 29.09 4.64 12.85
N LYS A 156 30.02 5.60 12.80
CA LYS A 156 30.82 5.98 13.98
C LYS A 156 29.98 6.73 15.00
N ASP A 157 29.06 7.55 14.50
CA ASP A 157 28.17 8.39 15.33
C ASP A 157 26.98 7.59 15.90
N LYS A 158 26.82 6.32 15.50
CA LYS A 158 25.77 5.39 15.95
C LYS A 158 24.36 5.90 15.67
N VAL A 159 24.17 6.49 14.50
CA VAL A 159 22.84 6.94 14.05
C VAL A 159 21.91 5.75 13.87
N SER A 160 20.63 5.93 14.17
CA SER A 160 19.57 4.95 13.90
C SER A 160 18.65 5.44 12.80
N LEU A 161 18.25 4.53 11.92
CA LEU A 161 17.44 4.78 10.72
C LEU A 161 16.08 4.09 10.85
N MET A 162 14.99 4.78 10.47
CA MET A 162 13.60 4.32 10.64
C MET A 162 12.94 3.89 9.33
N GLY A 163 13.61 4.07 8.20
CA GLY A 163 13.12 3.67 6.89
C GLY A 163 13.05 2.15 6.79
N PRO A 164 11.95 1.59 6.28
CA PRO A 164 11.78 0.16 6.16
C PRO A 164 12.78 -0.49 5.20
N LEU A 165 13.50 0.26 4.35
CA LEU A 165 14.51 -0.27 3.44
C LEU A 165 15.88 0.36 3.74
N LEU A 166 16.86 -0.49 4.01
CA LEU A 166 18.28 -0.12 4.07
C LEU A 166 19.02 -0.74 2.90
N CYS A 167 19.68 0.11 2.10
CA CYS A 167 20.40 -0.29 0.90
C CYS A 167 21.90 -0.06 1.05
N GLY A 168 22.71 -0.97 0.51
CA GLY A 168 24.16 -0.82 0.39
C GLY A 168 24.64 -1.10 -1.04
N SER A 169 25.72 -0.45 -1.45
CA SER A 169 26.33 -0.66 -2.77
C SER A 169 27.85 -0.64 -2.68
N ASP A 170 28.51 -1.57 -3.37
CA ASP A 170 29.96 -1.56 -3.59
C ASP A 170 30.37 -0.96 -4.96
N LEU A 171 29.41 -0.29 -5.62
CA LEU A 171 29.45 0.28 -6.98
C LEU A 171 29.39 -0.75 -8.12
N LYS A 172 29.51 -2.05 -7.83
CA LYS A 172 29.35 -3.13 -8.81
C LYS A 172 28.11 -3.95 -8.54
N LYS A 173 27.76 -4.09 -7.26
CA LYS A 173 26.61 -4.81 -6.77
C LYS A 173 25.98 -4.01 -5.64
N SER A 174 24.68 -4.14 -5.54
CA SER A 174 23.86 -3.47 -4.55
C SER A 174 22.97 -4.48 -3.85
N TRP A 175 22.68 -4.23 -2.58
CA TRP A 175 21.86 -5.10 -1.76
C TRP A 175 20.90 -4.29 -0.91
N LEU A 176 19.83 -4.95 -0.50
CA LEU A 176 18.76 -4.36 0.28
C LEU A 176 18.32 -5.32 1.37
N CYS A 177 18.01 -4.76 2.52
CA CYS A 177 17.24 -5.41 3.57
C CYS A 177 16.00 -4.55 3.86
N ALA A 178 14.84 -5.19 3.93
CA ALA A 178 13.60 -4.55 4.33
C ALA A 178 12.96 -5.22 5.54
N TYR A 179 12.17 -4.45 6.29
CA TYR A 179 11.14 -4.96 7.20
C TYR A 179 9.77 -4.45 6.75
N GLU A 180 8.71 -5.23 7.01
CA GLU A 180 7.41 -4.90 6.42
C GLU A 180 6.63 -3.80 7.16
N HIS A 181 6.82 -3.65 8.47
CA HIS A 181 6.04 -2.73 9.28
C HIS A 181 6.39 -1.26 8.95
N GLY A 182 5.46 -0.34 9.20
CA GLY A 182 5.71 1.10 9.12
C GLY A 182 6.51 1.63 10.31
N SER A 183 7.44 2.53 10.11
CA SER A 183 8.00 3.34 11.20
C SER A 183 8.16 4.76 10.68
N GLN A 184 7.55 5.70 11.39
CA GLN A 184 7.44 7.10 10.97
C GLN A 184 7.76 7.98 12.17
N PRO A 185 8.54 9.05 12.06
CA PRO A 185 8.71 9.99 13.17
C PRO A 185 7.35 10.53 13.63
N PRO A 186 7.07 10.64 14.95
CA PRO A 186 7.91 10.24 16.10
C PRO A 186 7.73 8.76 16.54
N PHE A 187 6.87 8.00 15.87
CA PHE A 187 6.51 6.60 16.16
C PHE A 187 7.48 5.59 15.55
N ARG A 188 8.59 5.39 16.25
CA ARG A 188 9.58 4.34 15.97
C ARG A 188 9.17 3.00 16.57
N PHE A 189 8.81 2.05 15.72
CA PHE A 189 8.53 0.65 16.09
C PHE A 189 9.74 -0.25 15.84
N LEU A 190 10.47 0.01 14.75
CA LEU A 190 11.75 -0.64 14.41
C LEU A 190 12.78 0.40 13.96
N GLU A 191 14.05 0.02 14.00
CA GLU A 191 15.14 0.80 13.42
C GLU A 191 16.31 -0.08 12.95
N PHE A 192 17.07 0.43 11.99
CA PHE A 192 18.43 -0.01 11.73
C PHE A 192 19.40 0.84 12.56
N ALA A 193 19.96 0.28 13.63
CA ALA A 193 21.00 0.92 14.42
C ALA A 193 22.37 0.70 13.77
N LEU A 194 23.02 1.79 13.33
CA LEU A 194 24.35 1.72 12.72
C LEU A 194 25.43 1.55 13.78
N ARG A 195 26.42 0.69 13.51
CA ARG A 195 27.47 0.31 14.46
C ARG A 195 28.86 0.76 13.97
N PRO A 196 29.79 1.13 14.88
CA PRO A 196 31.13 1.58 14.48
C PRO A 196 31.96 0.53 13.71
N ASP A 197 31.65 -0.76 13.86
CA ASP A 197 32.26 -1.85 13.10
C ASP A 197 31.65 -2.04 11.69
N LYS A 198 30.86 -1.06 11.24
CA LYS A 198 30.10 -1.04 9.98
C LYS A 198 29.07 -2.16 9.87
N LYS A 199 28.39 -2.47 10.97
CA LYS A 199 27.17 -3.29 10.94
C LYS A 199 25.93 -2.42 11.06
N ALA A 200 24.80 -2.94 10.60
CA ALA A 200 23.49 -2.37 10.84
C ALA A 200 22.60 -3.41 11.53
N ASP A 201 22.21 -3.15 12.78
CA ASP A 201 21.37 -4.06 13.57
C ASP A 201 19.91 -3.63 13.42
N LEU A 202 19.04 -4.55 12.98
CA LEU A 202 17.60 -4.29 12.93
C LEU A 202 16.97 -4.61 14.29
N ASN A 203 16.59 -3.57 15.03
CA ASN A 203 16.09 -3.69 16.40
C ASN A 203 14.59 -3.39 16.48
N ALA A 204 13.92 -4.12 17.37
CA ALA A 204 12.60 -3.76 17.88
C ALA A 204 12.76 -2.60 18.88
N MET A 205 11.89 -1.59 18.78
CA MET A 205 11.94 -0.41 19.65
C MET A 205 10.71 -0.30 20.54
N ARG A 206 9.55 -0.71 20.02
CA ARG A 206 8.25 -0.49 20.65
C ARG A 206 7.17 -1.40 20.07
N GLY A 207 6.28 -1.93 20.90
CA GLY A 207 5.05 -2.61 20.50
C GLY A 207 5.21 -3.97 19.81
N ASN A 208 6.43 -4.46 19.61
CA ASN A 208 6.66 -5.71 18.87
C ASN A 208 6.20 -6.94 19.68
N TYR A 209 6.13 -6.79 21.00
CA TYR A 209 5.60 -7.76 21.96
C TYR A 209 5.34 -7.05 23.30
N TRP A 210 4.57 -7.69 24.17
CA TRP A 210 4.39 -7.24 25.56
C TRP A 210 5.22 -8.08 26.54
N ASN A 211 5.65 -7.48 27.63
CA ASN A 211 6.39 -8.15 28.69
C ASN A 211 5.58 -9.31 29.27
N GLY A 212 6.21 -10.49 29.36
CA GLY A 212 5.59 -11.72 29.82
C GLY A 212 4.82 -12.49 28.75
N PHE A 213 4.95 -12.14 27.46
CA PHE A 213 4.35 -12.90 26.35
C PHE A 213 4.75 -14.38 26.44
N ASP A 214 3.75 -15.26 26.46
CA ASP A 214 3.93 -16.70 26.61
C ASP A 214 4.30 -17.36 25.28
N LEU A 215 5.51 -17.90 25.17
CA LEU A 215 6.02 -18.52 23.95
C LEU A 215 5.34 -19.85 23.62
N ARG A 216 4.51 -20.43 24.50
CA ARG A 216 3.68 -21.59 24.18
C ARG A 216 2.62 -21.26 23.12
N ASN A 217 2.21 -19.99 23.03
CA ASN A 217 1.30 -19.51 21.99
C ASN A 217 1.98 -19.33 20.62
N GLY A 218 3.31 -19.32 20.59
CA GLY A 218 4.12 -19.07 19.41
C GLY A 218 4.20 -17.58 19.06
N TYR A 219 5.41 -17.03 19.14
CA TYR A 219 5.69 -15.67 18.72
C TYR A 219 6.15 -15.64 17.27
N GLN A 220 5.41 -14.96 16.41
CA GLN A 220 5.76 -14.75 15.01
C GLN A 220 6.26 -13.32 14.80
N THR A 221 7.48 -13.17 14.28
CA THR A 221 8.00 -11.87 13.86
C THR A 221 7.26 -11.35 12.63
N ILE A 222 7.39 -10.06 12.35
CA ILE A 222 7.04 -9.51 11.04
C ILE A 222 7.91 -10.14 9.95
N TRP A 223 7.49 -9.97 8.69
CA TRP A 223 8.29 -10.34 7.53
C TRP A 223 9.43 -9.35 7.27
N PHE A 224 10.52 -9.92 6.78
CA PHE A 224 11.70 -9.23 6.29
C PHE A 224 11.97 -9.67 4.86
N ASP A 225 12.62 -8.81 4.08
CA ASP A 225 13.02 -9.13 2.71
C ASP A 225 14.51 -8.83 2.52
N ILE A 226 15.26 -9.70 1.84
CA ILE A 226 16.66 -9.46 1.48
C ILE A 226 16.97 -9.85 0.04
N GLY A 227 17.87 -9.12 -0.61
CA GLY A 227 18.31 -9.43 -1.96
C GLY A 227 19.60 -8.74 -2.35
N ILE A 228 20.32 -9.33 -3.33
CA ILE A 228 21.51 -8.76 -3.96
C ILE A 228 21.28 -8.71 -5.48
N VAL A 229 21.61 -7.58 -6.08
CA VAL A 229 21.48 -7.30 -7.51
C VAL A 229 22.84 -6.84 -8.07
N GLU A 230 23.09 -7.13 -9.34
CA GLU A 230 24.25 -6.57 -10.07
C GLU A 230 23.92 -5.18 -10.59
N GLY A 231 24.84 -4.23 -10.44
CA GLY A 231 24.61 -2.83 -10.74
C GLY A 231 24.52 -1.95 -9.49
N GLY A 232 24.03 -0.73 -9.68
CA GLY A 232 23.81 0.26 -8.64
C GLY A 232 22.36 0.26 -8.16
N PHE A 233 21.97 1.36 -7.51
CA PHE A 233 20.64 1.46 -6.90
C PHE A 233 19.48 1.49 -7.91
N ASP A 234 19.72 1.87 -9.18
CA ASP A 234 18.69 1.80 -10.22
C ASP A 234 18.35 0.36 -10.62
N GLU A 235 19.36 -0.53 -10.72
CA GLU A 235 19.12 -1.96 -10.92
C GLU A 235 18.47 -2.58 -9.68
N LEU A 236 18.92 -2.20 -8.47
CA LEU A 236 18.33 -2.66 -7.22
C LEU A 236 16.84 -2.31 -7.12
N SER A 237 16.49 -1.04 -7.32
CA SER A 237 15.12 -0.56 -7.16
C SER A 237 14.22 -1.14 -8.24
N ARG A 238 14.72 -1.39 -9.46
CA ARG A 238 13.99 -2.08 -10.52
C ARG A 238 13.61 -3.52 -10.15
N GLU A 239 14.56 -4.31 -9.65
CA GLU A 239 14.30 -5.69 -9.23
C GLU A 239 13.44 -5.77 -7.96
N TRP A 240 13.61 -4.82 -7.04
CA TRP A 240 12.76 -4.69 -5.84
C TRP A 240 11.32 -4.32 -6.20
N ARG A 241 11.14 -3.34 -7.10
CA ARG A 241 9.82 -2.95 -7.59
C ARG A 241 9.09 -4.13 -8.25
N GLU A 242 9.81 -4.92 -9.06
CA GLU A 242 9.28 -6.13 -9.67
C GLU A 242 8.92 -7.20 -8.61
N PHE A 243 9.74 -7.33 -7.55
CA PHE A 243 9.44 -8.17 -6.38
C PHE A 243 8.11 -7.80 -5.74
N VAL A 244 7.90 -6.52 -5.42
CA VAL A 244 6.66 -6.01 -4.82
C VAL A 244 5.45 -6.23 -5.74
N LEU A 245 5.64 -6.00 -7.06
CA LEU A 245 4.58 -6.14 -8.06
C LEU A 245 4.11 -7.58 -8.24
N ARG A 246 5.02 -8.55 -8.28
CA ARG A 246 4.72 -9.92 -8.75
C ARG A 246 4.95 -11.05 -7.76
N TRP A 247 5.84 -10.85 -6.80
CA TRP A 247 6.43 -11.95 -6.03
C TRP A 247 6.17 -11.85 -4.52
N MET A 248 5.77 -10.67 -4.03
CA MET A 248 5.55 -10.41 -2.62
C MET A 248 4.20 -10.95 -2.11
N SER A 249 3.11 -10.70 -2.86
CA SER A 249 1.75 -10.95 -2.38
C SER A 249 1.07 -12.11 -3.09
N PRO A 250 0.38 -13.00 -2.35
CA PRO A 250 -0.51 -13.99 -2.95
C PRO A 250 -1.79 -13.36 -3.53
N ASN A 251 -2.16 -12.14 -3.12
CA ASN A 251 -3.42 -11.48 -3.50
C ASN A 251 -3.20 -10.60 -4.75
N SER A 252 -2.99 -11.23 -5.90
CA SER A 252 -2.53 -10.55 -7.12
C SER A 252 -3.55 -9.58 -7.74
N ALA A 253 -4.84 -9.72 -7.44
CA ALA A 253 -5.90 -8.86 -8.00
C ALA A 253 -5.66 -7.37 -7.72
N SER A 254 -5.08 -7.02 -6.57
CA SER A 254 -4.73 -5.64 -6.18
C SER A 254 -3.62 -5.02 -7.03
N ARG A 255 -2.89 -5.81 -7.83
CA ARG A 255 -1.85 -5.34 -8.76
C ARG A 255 -2.35 -5.14 -10.19
N THR A 256 -3.60 -5.49 -10.46
CA THR A 256 -4.20 -5.27 -11.77
C THR A 256 -4.53 -3.77 -11.95
N PRO A 257 -4.11 -3.12 -13.05
CA PRO A 257 -4.36 -1.70 -13.30
C PRO A 257 -5.80 -1.44 -13.79
N TYR A 258 -6.77 -1.82 -12.95
CA TYR A 258 -8.16 -1.42 -13.16
C TYR A 258 -8.33 0.08 -13.02
N ILE A 259 -9.33 0.62 -13.68
CA ILE A 259 -9.75 2.02 -13.53
C ILE A 259 -10.94 2.06 -12.57
N PHE A 260 -10.79 2.82 -11.49
CA PHE A 260 -11.75 2.88 -10.39
C PHE A 260 -12.55 4.18 -10.46
N TYR A 261 -13.85 4.09 -10.21
CA TYR A 261 -14.68 5.24 -9.89
C TYR A 261 -15.33 5.03 -8.54
N ASN A 262 -15.39 6.09 -7.74
CA ASN A 262 -16.01 6.07 -6.43
C ASN A 262 -16.93 7.31 -6.26
N THR A 263 -18.09 7.08 -5.64
CA THR A 263 -19.18 8.08 -5.57
C THR A 263 -18.97 9.18 -4.54
N TRP A 264 -17.98 9.03 -3.63
CA TRP A 264 -17.80 9.88 -2.45
C TRP A 264 -17.74 11.38 -2.78
N ASN A 265 -16.94 11.76 -3.78
CA ASN A 265 -16.73 13.17 -4.08
C ASN A 265 -18.00 13.88 -4.55
N PHE A 266 -18.93 13.19 -5.22
CA PHE A 266 -20.24 13.78 -5.53
C PHE A 266 -21.08 13.98 -4.27
N GLN A 267 -21.13 12.98 -3.36
CA GLN A 267 -21.84 13.09 -2.08
C GLN A 267 -21.32 14.26 -1.24
N GLU A 268 -20.00 14.42 -1.18
CA GLU A 268 -19.37 15.53 -0.49
C GLU A 268 -19.68 16.87 -1.14
N ARG A 269 -19.57 17.00 -2.46
CA ARG A 269 -19.94 18.23 -3.18
C ARG A 269 -21.39 18.61 -2.92
N HIS A 270 -22.29 17.63 -2.90
CA HIS A 270 -23.70 17.86 -2.62
C HIS A 270 -23.91 18.40 -1.19
N GLN A 271 -23.28 17.78 -0.20
CA GLN A 271 -23.33 18.26 1.19
C GLN A 271 -22.74 19.66 1.32
N ALA A 272 -21.61 19.91 0.64
CA ALA A 272 -20.81 21.10 0.87
C ALA A 272 -21.29 22.33 0.08
N TRP A 273 -21.73 22.15 -1.18
CA TRP A 273 -22.18 23.21 -2.08
C TRP A 273 -23.69 23.38 -2.08
N ASP A 274 -24.43 22.28 -2.21
CA ASP A 274 -25.90 22.32 -2.28
C ASP A 274 -26.55 22.32 -0.88
N LYS A 275 -25.74 22.12 0.18
CA LYS A 275 -26.17 22.09 1.59
C LYS A 275 -27.18 20.99 1.92
N GLY A 276 -27.19 19.91 1.14
CA GLY A 276 -27.95 18.69 1.45
C GLY A 276 -27.22 17.79 2.43
N LYS A 277 -27.69 16.55 2.56
CA LYS A 277 -27.07 15.50 3.35
C LYS A 277 -26.18 14.62 2.50
N TYR A 278 -25.18 13.96 3.10
CA TYR A 278 -24.24 13.11 2.36
C TYR A 278 -24.94 11.96 1.64
N LEU A 279 -26.03 11.44 2.20
CA LEU A 279 -26.70 10.24 1.69
C LEU A 279 -27.94 10.53 0.83
N ASP A 280 -28.31 11.79 0.60
CA ASP A 280 -29.55 12.16 -0.11
C ASP A 280 -29.67 11.51 -1.50
N PHE A 281 -28.53 11.35 -2.19
CA PHE A 281 -28.45 10.78 -3.55
C PHE A 281 -27.83 9.38 -3.61
N MET A 282 -27.58 8.74 -2.47
CA MET A 282 -27.12 7.34 -2.43
C MET A 282 -28.33 6.39 -2.56
N ASN A 283 -28.82 6.24 -3.80
CA ASN A 283 -30.00 5.43 -4.13
C ASN A 283 -29.89 4.74 -5.49
N GLU A 284 -30.73 3.74 -5.72
CA GLU A 284 -30.71 2.88 -6.91
C GLU A 284 -30.76 3.67 -8.22
N THR A 285 -31.70 4.60 -8.37
CA THR A 285 -31.88 5.39 -9.60
C THR A 285 -30.60 6.15 -9.95
N ARG A 286 -30.06 6.89 -8.98
CA ARG A 286 -28.84 7.67 -9.19
C ARG A 286 -27.65 6.78 -9.55
N MET A 287 -27.46 5.66 -8.84
CA MET A 287 -26.35 4.74 -9.14
C MET A 287 -26.47 4.13 -10.54
N LEU A 288 -27.68 3.79 -10.99
CA LEU A 288 -27.90 3.29 -12.35
C LEU A 288 -27.58 4.33 -13.44
N GLU A 289 -27.79 5.63 -13.17
CA GLU A 289 -27.39 6.71 -14.08
C GLU A 289 -25.87 6.86 -14.15
N GLU A 290 -25.20 6.86 -13.00
CA GLU A 290 -23.73 6.98 -12.94
C GLU A 290 -23.03 5.80 -13.63
N ILE A 291 -23.56 4.59 -13.48
CA ILE A 291 -23.02 3.38 -14.13
C ILE A 291 -23.06 3.49 -15.66
N GLU A 292 -24.07 4.13 -16.25
CA GLU A 292 -24.12 4.35 -17.72
C GLU A 292 -22.98 5.22 -18.19
N VAL A 293 -22.70 6.30 -17.46
CA VAL A 293 -21.61 7.22 -17.80
C VAL A 293 -20.27 6.54 -17.56
N ALA A 294 -20.13 5.83 -16.44
CA ALA A 294 -18.92 5.12 -16.09
C ALA A 294 -18.52 4.08 -17.16
N HIS A 295 -19.50 3.35 -17.68
CA HIS A 295 -19.29 2.41 -18.78
C HIS A 295 -18.74 3.11 -20.03
N LYS A 296 -19.37 4.22 -20.46
CA LYS A 296 -18.94 4.99 -21.63
C LYS A 296 -17.54 5.57 -21.49
N MET A 297 -17.15 5.95 -20.28
CA MET A 297 -15.79 6.41 -19.97
C MET A 297 -14.76 5.28 -19.93
N GLY A 298 -15.20 4.01 -19.86
CA GLY A 298 -14.31 2.86 -19.77
C GLY A 298 -13.82 2.56 -18.35
N ILE A 299 -14.60 2.85 -17.31
CA ILE A 299 -14.27 2.45 -15.93
C ILE A 299 -14.41 0.92 -15.77
N ASP A 300 -13.56 0.30 -14.93
CA ASP A 300 -13.58 -1.14 -14.66
C ASP A 300 -14.25 -1.49 -13.33
N VAL A 301 -14.12 -0.64 -12.31
CA VAL A 301 -14.65 -0.87 -10.95
C VAL A 301 -15.50 0.33 -10.54
N PHE A 302 -16.77 0.07 -10.24
CA PHE A 302 -17.72 1.07 -9.75
C PHE A 302 -17.94 0.86 -8.25
N VAL A 303 -17.54 1.85 -7.45
CA VAL A 303 -17.54 1.77 -5.98
C VAL A 303 -18.66 2.63 -5.42
N LEU A 304 -19.65 1.98 -4.79
CA LEU A 304 -20.62 2.70 -3.97
C LEU A 304 -19.95 3.02 -2.63
N ASP A 305 -19.77 4.31 -2.37
CA ASP A 305 -19.24 4.76 -1.09
C ASP A 305 -20.31 4.68 0.02
N THR A 306 -20.10 5.34 1.15
CA THR A 306 -21.00 5.25 2.31
C THR A 306 -22.47 5.52 1.97
N GLY A 307 -23.37 4.72 2.56
CA GLY A 307 -24.84 4.83 2.42
C GLY A 307 -25.54 3.69 1.67
N TRP A 308 -24.80 2.77 1.05
CA TRP A 308 -25.40 1.55 0.43
C TRP A 308 -26.01 0.59 1.46
N TYR A 309 -25.59 0.71 2.72
CA TYR A 309 -25.93 -0.18 3.83
C TYR A 309 -26.93 0.47 4.82
N GLN A 310 -27.64 -0.36 5.58
CA GLN A 310 -28.59 0.10 6.60
C GLN A 310 -27.88 0.61 7.87
N LYS A 311 -26.88 -0.14 8.35
CA LYS A 311 -26.09 0.17 9.55
C LYS A 311 -24.68 -0.41 9.47
N THR A 312 -23.73 0.21 10.17
CA THR A 312 -22.35 -0.30 10.29
C THR A 312 -22.32 -1.61 11.07
N GLY A 313 -21.35 -2.47 10.75
CA GLY A 313 -21.16 -3.77 11.39
C GLY A 313 -21.93 -4.91 10.72
N ASP A 314 -23.23 -4.76 10.43
CA ASP A 314 -24.03 -5.81 9.79
C ASP A 314 -24.02 -5.71 8.25
N TRP A 315 -23.70 -4.54 7.69
CA TRP A 315 -23.48 -4.31 6.24
C TRP A 315 -24.58 -4.91 5.32
N GLU A 316 -25.83 -4.86 5.78
CA GLU A 316 -27.02 -5.21 5.00
C GLU A 316 -27.42 -4.05 4.10
N VAL A 317 -27.89 -4.34 2.89
CA VAL A 317 -28.30 -3.31 1.92
C VAL A 317 -29.46 -2.49 2.48
N ASN A 318 -29.41 -1.16 2.28
CA ASN A 318 -30.49 -0.28 2.68
C ASN A 318 -31.68 -0.41 1.71
N MET A 319 -32.63 -1.30 2.02
CA MET A 319 -33.81 -1.55 1.17
C MET A 319 -34.73 -0.33 0.97
N ARG A 320 -34.56 0.74 1.75
CA ARG A 320 -35.31 1.99 1.56
C ARG A 320 -34.79 2.78 0.35
N THR A 321 -33.48 2.83 0.17
CA THR A 321 -32.83 3.55 -0.95
C THR A 321 -32.50 2.64 -2.13
N PHE A 322 -32.48 1.32 -1.88
CA PHE A 322 -32.27 0.26 -2.86
C PHE A 322 -33.40 -0.78 -2.76
N PRO A 323 -34.61 -0.48 -3.27
CA PRO A 323 -35.80 -1.33 -3.07
C PRO A 323 -35.67 -2.73 -3.68
N HIS A 324 -34.79 -2.93 -4.66
CA HIS A 324 -34.48 -4.24 -5.24
C HIS A 324 -33.16 -4.83 -4.71
N GLY A 325 -32.68 -4.36 -3.55
CA GLY A 325 -31.32 -4.62 -3.12
C GLY A 325 -30.31 -4.08 -4.13
N LEU A 326 -29.18 -4.76 -4.32
CA LEU A 326 -28.18 -4.37 -5.33
C LEU A 326 -28.34 -5.13 -6.66
N ASP A 327 -29.44 -5.86 -6.87
CA ASP A 327 -29.55 -6.77 -8.01
C ASP A 327 -29.56 -6.04 -9.36
N LEU A 328 -30.31 -4.95 -9.50
CA LEU A 328 -30.32 -4.15 -10.72
C LEU A 328 -28.95 -3.51 -11.02
N ILE A 329 -28.24 -3.08 -9.98
CA ILE A 329 -26.89 -2.53 -10.08
C ILE A 329 -25.92 -3.63 -10.55
N ARG A 330 -25.98 -4.81 -9.95
CA ARG A 330 -25.13 -5.96 -10.30
C ARG A 330 -25.39 -6.44 -11.72
N GLU A 331 -26.65 -6.54 -12.13
CA GLU A 331 -27.02 -6.92 -13.51
C GLU A 331 -26.40 -5.94 -14.51
N LYS A 332 -26.52 -4.64 -14.23
CA LYS A 332 -25.99 -3.58 -15.10
C LYS A 332 -24.47 -3.58 -15.17
N LEU A 333 -23.80 -3.69 -14.03
CA LEU A 333 -22.33 -3.82 -13.97
C LEU A 333 -21.85 -5.06 -14.72
N SER A 334 -22.52 -6.20 -14.54
CA SER A 334 -22.21 -7.45 -15.24
C SER A 334 -22.35 -7.31 -16.76
N LYS A 335 -23.44 -6.70 -17.23
CA LYS A 335 -23.65 -6.39 -18.66
C LYS A 335 -22.52 -5.55 -19.25
N TYR A 336 -21.92 -4.66 -18.45
CA TYR A 336 -20.81 -3.79 -18.84
C TYR A 336 -19.43 -4.35 -18.51
N ASN A 337 -19.35 -5.58 -17.99
CA ASN A 337 -18.11 -6.20 -17.52
C ASN A 337 -17.35 -5.31 -16.50
N MET A 338 -18.11 -4.63 -15.64
CA MET A 338 -17.62 -3.82 -14.54
C MET A 338 -17.78 -4.58 -13.21
N LYS A 339 -16.89 -4.30 -12.27
CA LYS A 339 -16.90 -4.89 -10.93
C LYS A 339 -17.62 -3.98 -9.94
N LEU A 340 -18.34 -4.60 -9.01
CA LEU A 340 -18.94 -3.92 -7.86
C LEU A 340 -17.89 -3.74 -6.75
N GLY A 341 -17.75 -2.51 -6.28
CA GLY A 341 -17.05 -2.16 -5.05
C GLY A 341 -17.96 -1.52 -4.02
N LEU A 342 -17.67 -1.75 -2.74
CA LEU A 342 -18.44 -1.21 -1.62
C LEU A 342 -17.51 -0.64 -0.53
N TRP A 343 -17.95 0.44 0.12
CA TRP A 343 -17.27 1.02 1.28
C TRP A 343 -17.61 0.29 2.58
N TYR A 344 -16.61 0.19 3.46
CA TYR A 344 -16.70 -0.40 4.79
C TYR A 344 -15.86 0.39 5.80
N SER A 345 -16.29 0.37 7.06
CA SER A 345 -15.52 0.88 8.20
C SER A 345 -15.21 -0.27 9.15
N PRO A 346 -14.00 -0.87 9.08
CA PRO A 346 -13.66 -2.07 9.84
C PRO A 346 -13.71 -1.93 11.35
N THR A 347 -13.64 -0.72 11.89
CA THR A 347 -13.59 -0.48 13.33
C THR A 347 -14.91 -0.01 13.90
N HIS A 348 -16.01 0.06 13.13
CA HIS A 348 -17.28 0.58 13.62
C HIS A 348 -18.43 -0.42 13.45
N ALA A 349 -19.24 -0.57 14.49
CA ALA A 349 -20.51 -1.30 14.42
C ALA A 349 -21.60 -0.59 15.21
N ALA A 350 -22.80 -0.55 14.65
CA ALA A 350 -23.96 0.11 15.23
C ALA A 350 -24.33 -0.50 16.58
N ALA A 351 -24.86 0.32 17.50
CA ALA A 351 -25.25 -0.12 18.84
C ALA A 351 -26.28 -1.27 18.81
N THR A 352 -27.13 -1.31 17.78
CA THR A 352 -28.15 -2.35 17.61
C THR A 352 -27.72 -3.56 16.77
N SER A 353 -26.50 -3.53 16.20
CA SER A 353 -26.00 -4.56 15.27
C SER A 353 -25.81 -5.94 15.92
N ARG A 354 -25.81 -7.00 15.10
CA ARG A 354 -25.47 -8.35 15.57
C ARG A 354 -24.03 -8.44 16.05
N LEU A 355 -23.11 -7.77 15.36
CA LEU A 355 -21.71 -7.73 15.78
C LEU A 355 -21.56 -7.10 17.17
N THR A 356 -22.27 -6.01 17.46
CA THR A 356 -22.24 -5.40 18.80
C THR A 356 -22.77 -6.32 19.89
N LYS A 357 -23.89 -7.02 19.62
CA LYS A 357 -24.44 -8.01 20.58
C LYS A 357 -23.47 -9.16 20.85
N LYS A 358 -22.70 -9.58 19.86
CA LYS A 358 -21.75 -10.70 19.96
C LYS A 358 -20.41 -10.31 20.58
N HIS A 359 -19.94 -9.09 20.33
CA HIS A 359 -18.56 -8.67 20.60
C HIS A 359 -18.45 -7.45 21.52
N GLY A 360 -19.41 -7.23 22.43
CA GLY A 360 -19.39 -6.08 23.35
C GLY A 360 -18.13 -6.02 24.25
N ASP A 361 -17.43 -7.13 24.43
CA ASP A 361 -16.12 -7.22 25.11
C ASP A 361 -14.96 -6.65 24.28
N CYS A 362 -15.13 -6.57 22.95
CA CYS A 362 -14.13 -6.13 21.98
C CYS A 362 -14.12 -4.62 21.70
N LEU A 363 -14.96 -3.87 22.40
CA LEU A 363 -14.94 -2.41 22.35
C LEU A 363 -13.55 -1.89 22.69
N MET A 364 -13.05 -0.98 21.85
CA MET A 364 -11.83 -0.24 22.15
C MET A 364 -11.97 0.45 23.50
N SER A 365 -10.88 0.54 24.24
CA SER A 365 -10.79 1.38 25.42
C SER A 365 -9.55 2.23 25.40
N TRP A 366 -9.63 3.37 26.08
CA TRP A 366 -8.51 4.28 26.28
C TRP A 366 -8.54 4.81 27.70
N ASN A 367 -7.43 4.69 28.43
CA ASN A 367 -7.33 5.11 29.84
C ASN A 367 -8.45 4.51 30.71
N GLY A 368 -8.76 3.23 30.48
CA GLY A 368 -9.79 2.49 31.21
C GLY A 368 -11.24 2.87 30.87
N LYS A 369 -11.46 3.75 29.88
CA LYS A 369 -12.80 4.10 29.39
C LYS A 369 -13.07 3.39 28.07
N LYS A 370 -14.13 2.60 28.03
CA LYS A 370 -14.63 1.97 26.80
C LYS A 370 -15.18 3.05 25.85
N SER A 371 -15.05 2.80 24.54
CA SER A 371 -15.65 3.62 23.49
C SER A 371 -17.12 3.89 23.79
N SER A 372 -17.55 5.15 23.67
CA SER A 372 -18.96 5.51 23.66
C SER A 372 -19.53 5.44 22.25
N ALA A 373 -20.83 5.20 22.15
CA ALA A 373 -21.52 5.25 20.87
C ALA A 373 -21.58 6.70 20.38
N HIS A 374 -21.47 6.90 19.08
CA HIS A 374 -21.64 8.20 18.42
C HIS A 374 -22.21 8.02 17.02
N PRO A 375 -22.95 9.00 16.47
CA PRO A 375 -23.51 8.89 15.13
C PRO A 375 -22.42 8.68 14.08
N VAL A 376 -22.61 7.67 13.21
CA VAL A 376 -21.75 7.41 12.05
C VAL A 376 -22.58 7.47 10.77
N TRP A 377 -22.18 8.31 9.82
CA TRP A 377 -22.75 8.44 8.47
C TRP A 377 -24.27 8.51 8.36
N GLU A 378 -24.93 9.40 9.11
CA GLU A 378 -26.40 9.61 9.02
C GLU A 378 -27.25 8.33 9.23
N THR A 379 -26.63 7.27 9.76
CA THR A 379 -27.30 6.01 10.09
C THR A 379 -27.76 6.03 11.55
N GLU A 380 -27.06 5.35 12.45
CA GLU A 380 -27.32 5.33 13.88
C GLU A 380 -26.01 5.43 14.68
N GLU A 381 -26.13 5.49 16.00
CA GLU A 381 -24.95 5.51 16.88
C GLU A 381 -24.18 4.18 16.80
N SER A 382 -22.86 4.29 16.66
CA SER A 382 -21.94 3.17 16.52
C SER A 382 -20.81 3.25 17.55
N PHE A 383 -20.30 2.09 17.94
CA PHE A 383 -19.12 1.98 18.79
C PHE A 383 -17.86 1.65 17.98
N SER A 384 -16.68 1.93 18.55
CA SER A 384 -15.39 1.56 17.97
C SER A 384 -14.87 0.22 18.52
N TYR A 385 -14.42 -0.67 17.62
CA TYR A 385 -14.00 -2.05 17.90
C TYR A 385 -12.52 -2.27 17.63
N CYS A 386 -11.86 -2.99 18.54
CA CYS A 386 -10.46 -3.33 18.39
C CYS A 386 -10.29 -4.46 17.37
N LEU A 387 -9.54 -4.23 16.28
CA LEU A 387 -9.19 -5.29 15.33
C LEU A 387 -8.25 -6.34 15.95
N CYS A 388 -7.49 -5.96 16.98
CA CYS A 388 -6.61 -6.86 17.73
C CYS A 388 -7.39 -7.61 18.83
N SER A 389 -8.58 -8.12 18.51
CA SER A 389 -9.43 -8.97 19.36
C SER A 389 -10.19 -9.98 18.49
N ASN A 390 -10.95 -10.93 19.06
CA ASN A 390 -11.72 -11.91 18.25
C ASN A 390 -12.78 -11.28 17.31
N TYR A 391 -13.01 -9.96 17.37
CA TYR A 391 -13.87 -9.21 16.46
C TYR A 391 -13.42 -9.33 14.98
N TRP A 392 -12.11 -9.36 14.71
CA TRP A 392 -11.58 -9.40 13.33
C TRP A 392 -12.13 -10.58 12.52
N GLU A 393 -12.35 -11.73 13.15
CA GLU A 393 -12.87 -12.92 12.49
C GLU A 393 -14.30 -12.69 12.02
N SER A 394 -15.15 -12.12 12.88
CA SER A 394 -16.54 -11.86 12.51
C SER A 394 -16.68 -10.74 11.49
N PHE A 395 -15.80 -9.73 11.53
CA PHE A 395 -15.74 -8.75 10.45
C PHE A 395 -15.32 -9.39 9.12
N ALA A 396 -14.32 -10.27 9.12
CA ALA A 396 -13.94 -11.00 7.91
C ALA A 396 -15.06 -11.91 7.39
N ASP A 397 -15.79 -12.60 8.28
CA ASP A 397 -16.95 -13.41 7.91
C ASP A 397 -18.06 -12.59 7.27
N GLU A 398 -18.27 -11.37 7.78
CA GLU A 398 -19.24 -10.43 7.24
C GLU A 398 -18.85 -9.95 5.83
N LEU A 399 -17.58 -9.64 5.60
CA LEU A 399 -17.09 -9.32 4.25
C LEU A 399 -17.22 -10.51 3.28
N ILE A 400 -16.95 -11.73 3.75
CA ILE A 400 -17.14 -12.96 2.95
C ILE A 400 -18.63 -13.22 2.67
N ARG A 401 -19.53 -12.88 3.60
CA ARG A 401 -20.97 -12.91 3.36
C ARG A 401 -21.35 -11.93 2.24
N CYS A 402 -20.87 -10.68 2.30
CA CYS A 402 -21.09 -9.71 1.22
C CYS A 402 -20.59 -10.20 -0.13
N VAL A 403 -19.41 -10.86 -0.21
CA VAL A 403 -18.95 -11.50 -1.46
C VAL A 403 -20.00 -12.47 -1.99
N LYS A 404 -20.48 -13.38 -1.15
CA LYS A 404 -21.38 -14.47 -1.57
C LYS A 404 -22.76 -13.94 -1.96
N GLU A 405 -23.29 -12.97 -1.23
CA GLU A 405 -24.64 -12.47 -1.43
C GLU A 405 -24.72 -11.34 -2.47
N LEU A 406 -23.74 -10.42 -2.45
CA LEU A 406 -23.75 -9.21 -3.27
C LEU A 406 -22.79 -9.29 -4.48
N GLY A 407 -21.88 -10.27 -4.52
CA GLY A 407 -20.88 -10.37 -5.59
C GLY A 407 -19.86 -9.22 -5.59
N VAL A 408 -19.69 -8.54 -4.46
CA VAL A 408 -18.67 -7.49 -4.31
C VAL A 408 -17.28 -8.08 -4.41
N THR A 409 -16.40 -7.40 -5.16
CA THR A 409 -14.99 -7.81 -5.33
C THR A 409 -14.00 -6.69 -5.02
N TYR A 410 -14.49 -5.52 -4.62
CA TYR A 410 -13.66 -4.39 -4.17
C TYR A 410 -14.18 -3.84 -2.85
N PHE A 411 -13.28 -3.62 -1.90
CA PHE A 411 -13.58 -3.22 -0.52
C PHE A 411 -12.78 -1.97 -0.15
N LYS A 412 -13.45 -0.81 -0.12
CA LYS A 412 -12.87 0.43 0.40
C LYS A 412 -12.94 0.45 1.91
N TRP A 413 -11.80 0.41 2.57
CA TRP A 413 -11.70 0.48 4.02
C TRP A 413 -11.29 1.86 4.48
N ASP A 414 -12.04 2.38 5.44
CA ASP A 414 -11.93 3.76 5.90
C ASP A 414 -11.99 3.83 7.43
N ALA A 415 -11.65 5.00 7.98
CA ALA A 415 -11.74 5.35 9.40
C ALA A 415 -10.89 4.47 10.36
N ILE A 416 -9.75 3.95 9.90
CA ILE A 416 -8.86 3.10 10.72
C ILE A 416 -7.63 3.89 11.19
N GLY A 417 -7.61 4.32 12.45
CA GLY A 417 -6.44 4.99 13.05
C GLY A 417 -5.44 3.96 13.59
N GLN A 418 -4.13 4.17 13.39
CA GLN A 418 -3.10 3.25 13.92
C GLN A 418 -3.14 3.13 15.45
N PHE A 419 -3.55 4.19 16.14
CA PHE A 419 -3.67 4.26 17.59
C PHE A 419 -5.14 4.32 18.00
N GLY A 420 -5.50 3.71 19.14
CA GLY A 420 -6.88 3.80 19.63
C GLY A 420 -7.34 2.80 20.69
N CYS A 421 -6.52 1.80 21.05
CA CYS A 421 -6.92 0.81 22.05
C CYS A 421 -5.80 0.46 23.03
N ASP A 422 -6.09 0.52 24.33
CA ASP A 422 -5.21 0.08 25.42
C ASP A 422 -5.88 -0.95 26.34
N ASP A 423 -6.87 -1.70 25.84
CA ASP A 423 -7.66 -2.64 26.63
C ASP A 423 -6.84 -3.85 27.12
N PRO A 424 -6.96 -4.26 28.40
CA PRO A 424 -6.25 -5.43 28.93
C PRO A 424 -6.92 -6.78 28.60
N GLY A 425 -8.12 -6.79 28.03
CA GLY A 425 -8.83 -8.01 27.63
C GLY A 425 -8.60 -8.43 26.18
N HIS A 426 -7.80 -7.68 25.42
CA HIS A 426 -7.61 -7.86 23.98
C HIS A 426 -6.26 -8.52 23.65
N SER A 427 -5.99 -8.81 22.37
CA SER A 427 -4.81 -9.56 21.92
C SER A 427 -3.53 -8.71 21.78
N HIS A 428 -3.34 -7.72 22.64
CA HIS A 428 -2.22 -6.79 22.59
C HIS A 428 -1.69 -6.45 24.00
N GLY A 429 -1.67 -7.44 24.89
CA GLY A 429 -1.23 -7.34 26.28
C GLY A 429 -2.36 -7.57 27.28
N ASN A 430 -2.05 -7.55 28.58
CA ASN A 430 -3.03 -7.82 29.63
C ASN A 430 -2.95 -6.83 30.80
N ALA A 431 -3.72 -7.08 31.87
CA ALA A 431 -3.79 -6.20 33.03
C ALA A 431 -2.46 -6.04 33.80
N ALA A 432 -1.49 -6.94 33.61
CA ALA A 432 -0.16 -6.81 34.19
C ALA A 432 0.76 -5.85 33.39
N ASN A 433 0.38 -5.51 32.16
CA ASN A 433 1.12 -4.56 31.32
C ASN A 433 0.65 -3.12 31.59
N SER A 434 1.49 -2.13 31.29
CA SER A 434 1.05 -0.73 31.36
C SER A 434 0.05 -0.41 30.23
N PRO A 435 -0.81 0.61 30.39
CA PRO A 435 -1.66 1.08 29.30
C PRO A 435 -0.86 1.48 28.05
N GLU A 436 0.28 2.15 28.22
CA GLU A 436 1.18 2.54 27.13
C GLU A 436 1.71 1.31 26.35
N GLU A 437 2.18 0.28 27.05
CA GLU A 437 2.66 -0.94 26.41
C GLU A 437 1.56 -1.63 25.60
N ARG A 438 0.32 -1.65 26.11
CA ARG A 438 -0.83 -2.22 25.38
C ARG A 438 -1.20 -1.40 24.15
N ALA A 439 -1.18 -0.08 24.26
CA ALA A 439 -1.43 0.81 23.13
C ALA A 439 -0.38 0.67 22.02
N ASP A 440 0.89 0.56 22.40
CA ASP A 440 1.99 0.34 21.47
C ASP A 440 1.88 -1.01 20.76
N CYS A 441 1.52 -2.07 21.50
CA CYS A 441 1.28 -3.40 20.92
C CYS A 441 0.07 -3.39 19.96
N TYR A 442 -1.01 -2.68 20.30
CA TYR A 442 -2.15 -2.50 19.40
C TYR A 442 -1.71 -1.83 18.10
N ALA A 443 -0.97 -0.73 18.20
CA ALA A 443 -0.52 0.05 17.05
C ALA A 443 0.44 -0.70 16.12
N PHE A 444 1.20 -1.66 16.68
CA PHE A 444 2.04 -2.57 15.91
C PHE A 444 1.26 -3.72 15.27
N GLU A 445 0.33 -4.34 16.00
CA GLU A 445 -0.38 -5.53 15.54
C GLU A 445 -1.55 -5.21 14.58
N GLN A 446 -2.13 -4.00 14.64
CA GLN A 446 -3.32 -3.66 13.86
C GLN A 446 -3.18 -3.99 12.37
N VAL A 447 -2.09 -3.56 11.74
CA VAL A 447 -1.87 -3.79 10.30
C VAL A 447 -1.75 -5.28 9.98
N ARG A 448 -1.24 -6.09 10.91
CA ARG A 448 -1.17 -7.55 10.76
C ARG A 448 -2.55 -8.19 10.82
N TYR A 449 -3.43 -7.71 11.70
CA TYR A 449 -4.82 -8.14 11.74
C TYR A 449 -5.60 -7.73 10.49
N MET A 450 -5.33 -6.53 9.96
CA MET A 450 -5.86 -6.11 8.65
C MET A 450 -5.42 -7.08 7.54
N SER A 451 -4.15 -7.44 7.45
CA SER A 451 -3.67 -8.44 6.49
C SER A 451 -4.32 -9.81 6.67
N LYS A 452 -4.54 -10.29 7.91
CA LYS A 452 -5.26 -11.56 8.18
C LYS A 452 -6.68 -11.54 7.61
N ILE A 453 -7.40 -10.43 7.80
CA ILE A 453 -8.76 -10.26 7.25
C ILE A 453 -8.71 -10.33 5.72
N ILE A 454 -7.80 -9.58 5.09
CA ILE A 454 -7.66 -9.55 3.62
C ILE A 454 -7.32 -10.92 3.07
N ASP A 455 -6.33 -11.61 3.65
CA ASP A 455 -5.92 -12.93 3.19
C ASP A 455 -7.06 -13.95 3.32
N ARG A 456 -7.89 -13.85 4.38
CA ARG A 456 -9.09 -14.70 4.54
C ARG A 456 -10.15 -14.41 3.47
N ILE A 457 -10.38 -13.15 3.13
CA ILE A 457 -11.30 -12.75 2.05
C ILE A 457 -10.77 -13.23 0.71
N CYS A 458 -9.49 -13.01 0.40
CA CYS A 458 -8.87 -13.42 -0.86
C CYS A 458 -8.83 -14.95 -1.02
N ALA A 459 -8.73 -15.71 0.07
CA ALA A 459 -8.89 -17.16 0.04
C ALA A 459 -10.30 -17.59 -0.36
N ALA A 460 -11.33 -16.83 0.03
CA ALA A 460 -12.72 -17.07 -0.36
C ALA A 460 -13.07 -16.48 -1.75
N CYS A 461 -12.39 -15.40 -2.15
CA CYS A 461 -12.58 -14.68 -3.40
C CYS A 461 -11.22 -14.16 -3.92
N PRO A 462 -10.52 -14.93 -4.77
CA PRO A 462 -9.20 -14.53 -5.28
C PRO A 462 -9.17 -13.24 -6.10
N GLU A 463 -10.33 -12.78 -6.58
CA GLU A 463 -10.50 -11.50 -7.28
C GLU A 463 -10.68 -10.31 -6.34
N ALA A 464 -10.82 -10.54 -5.03
CA ALA A 464 -11.04 -9.48 -4.06
C ALA A 464 -9.85 -8.50 -4.01
N ILE A 465 -10.18 -7.21 -3.99
CA ILE A 465 -9.24 -6.10 -3.84
C ILE A 465 -9.67 -5.32 -2.62
N VAL A 466 -8.74 -5.10 -1.69
CA VAL A 466 -8.96 -4.26 -0.51
C VAL A 466 -8.03 -3.06 -0.60
N ASP A 467 -8.59 -1.86 -0.54
CA ASP A 467 -7.85 -0.61 -0.38
C ASP A 467 -8.06 -0.02 1.01
N PHE A 468 -6.96 0.48 1.59
CA PHE A 468 -6.98 1.16 2.88
C PHE A 468 -6.77 2.65 2.67
N ASP A 469 -7.76 3.44 3.07
CA ASP A 469 -7.71 4.89 3.16
C ASP A 469 -6.63 5.32 4.16
N ILE A 470 -5.55 5.90 3.64
CA ILE A 470 -4.45 6.47 4.42
C ILE A 470 -4.33 7.96 4.17
N THR A 471 -5.46 8.64 3.96
CA THR A 471 -5.46 10.02 3.50
C THR A 471 -5.16 11.01 4.61
N GLU A 472 -5.28 10.61 5.88
CA GLU A 472 -4.86 11.37 7.07
C GLU A 472 -3.55 10.86 7.70
N ALA A 473 -2.96 11.70 8.56
CA ALA A 473 -1.86 11.31 9.44
C ALA A 473 -2.25 10.17 10.41
N HIS A 474 -1.26 9.58 11.07
CA HIS A 474 -1.46 8.51 12.08
C HIS A 474 -2.12 7.23 11.54
N ARG A 475 -1.85 6.91 10.27
CA ARG A 475 -2.26 5.66 9.62
C ARG A 475 -1.07 4.70 9.54
N SER A 476 -1.38 3.41 9.48
CA SER A 476 -0.37 2.34 9.38
C SER A 476 0.16 2.23 7.94
N VAL A 477 1.23 2.97 7.64
CA VAL A 477 1.85 2.99 6.29
C VAL A 477 3.17 2.21 6.29
N GLY A 478 3.29 1.19 5.44
CA GLY A 478 4.47 0.34 5.31
C GLY A 478 4.27 -0.74 4.24
N LEU A 479 5.14 -1.74 4.17
CA LEU A 479 5.01 -2.84 3.22
C LEU A 479 4.00 -3.91 3.68
N ALA A 480 3.67 -3.98 4.97
CA ALA A 480 2.84 -5.04 5.55
C ALA A 480 1.45 -5.08 4.93
N PHE A 481 0.80 -3.92 4.79
CA PHE A 481 -0.49 -3.83 4.12
C PHE A 481 -0.35 -4.10 2.61
N LEU A 482 0.70 -3.56 1.97
CA LEU A 482 0.97 -3.77 0.53
C LEU A 482 1.26 -5.23 0.15
N ALA A 483 1.67 -6.06 1.13
CA ALA A 483 1.81 -7.49 0.96
C ALA A 483 0.46 -8.24 0.86
N SER A 484 -0.66 -7.58 1.12
CA SER A 484 -2.01 -8.16 1.02
C SER A 484 -2.98 -7.32 0.18
N GLY A 485 -2.92 -5.98 0.24
CA GLY A 485 -3.82 -5.04 -0.43
C GLY A 485 -3.09 -3.89 -1.14
N LYS A 486 -3.76 -2.74 -1.24
CA LYS A 486 -3.20 -1.48 -1.79
C LYS A 486 -3.68 -0.26 -1.00
N TYR A 487 -3.00 0.87 -1.12
CA TYR A 487 -3.39 2.10 -0.42
C TYR A 487 -4.30 2.98 -1.26
N PHE A 488 -5.18 3.73 -0.59
CA PHE A 488 -5.84 4.91 -1.13
C PHE A 488 -5.24 6.15 -0.43
N LEU A 489 -4.60 7.03 -1.22
CA LEU A 489 -3.53 7.88 -0.70
C LEU A 489 -3.88 9.37 -0.58
N ILE A 490 -4.79 9.89 -1.40
CA ILE A 490 -5.21 11.29 -1.35
C ILE A 490 -6.73 11.36 -1.45
N ASN A 491 -7.35 11.89 -0.40
CA ASN A 491 -8.76 12.26 -0.36
C ASN A 491 -8.94 13.62 -1.05
N ASN A 492 -9.33 14.64 -0.30
CA ASN A 492 -9.62 15.96 -0.87
C ASN A 492 -8.40 16.89 -0.91
N GLY A 493 -7.32 16.58 -0.19
CA GLY A 493 -6.16 17.46 0.04
C GLY A 493 -6.18 18.05 1.46
N PRO A 494 -5.27 18.97 1.83
CA PRO A 494 -5.22 19.55 3.18
C PRO A 494 -6.54 20.17 3.60
N TYR A 495 -7.05 19.75 4.77
CA TYR A 495 -8.24 20.30 5.42
C TYR A 495 -7.99 21.65 6.12
N TYR A 496 -6.86 22.31 5.87
CA TYR A 496 -6.49 23.53 6.55
C TYR A 496 -7.11 24.77 5.90
N ARG A 497 -7.61 25.67 6.75
CA ARG A 497 -8.14 26.97 6.40
C ARG A 497 -6.98 27.91 6.03
N SER A 498 -6.93 28.33 4.76
CA SER A 498 -6.20 29.49 4.19
C SER A 498 -4.86 29.24 3.47
N PHE A 499 -4.77 29.75 2.23
CA PHE A 499 -3.58 30.46 1.69
C PHE A 499 -3.93 31.94 1.35
N ASP A 500 -4.94 32.51 2.01
CA ASP A 500 -5.49 33.88 1.95
C ASP A 500 -6.55 34.18 0.86
N ASP A 501 -7.62 33.36 0.79
CA ASP A 501 -8.86 33.72 0.06
C ASP A 501 -10.10 33.69 0.99
N PRO A 502 -10.76 34.84 1.21
CA PRO A 502 -11.97 34.96 2.03
C PRO A 502 -13.17 34.11 1.57
N GLN A 503 -13.22 33.65 0.31
CA GLN A 503 -14.30 32.77 -0.17
C GLN A 503 -14.26 31.36 0.43
N TYR A 504 -13.10 30.93 0.97
CA TYR A 504 -12.91 29.61 1.59
C TYR A 504 -12.95 29.65 3.13
N ALA A 505 -13.40 30.76 3.72
CA ALA A 505 -13.61 30.94 5.16
C ALA A 505 -14.84 30.16 5.69
N PRO A 506 -14.96 29.90 7.01
CA PRO A 506 -16.08 29.17 7.59
C PRO A 506 -17.44 29.82 7.23
N GLY A 507 -18.31 29.06 6.54
CA GLY A 507 -19.60 29.53 6.03
C GLY A 507 -19.68 29.61 4.50
N GLY A 508 -18.55 29.65 3.78
CA GLY A 508 -18.45 29.39 2.34
C GLY A 508 -18.42 27.88 2.05
N GLY A 509 -18.97 27.42 0.92
CA GLY A 509 -19.01 25.99 0.56
C GLY A 509 -17.65 25.30 0.53
N MET A 510 -17.64 23.97 0.75
CA MET A 510 -16.44 23.09 0.87
C MET A 510 -15.38 23.63 1.84
N GLY A 511 -15.81 23.95 3.07
CA GLY A 511 -14.93 24.46 4.14
C GLY A 511 -13.50 23.93 4.05
N SER A 512 -12.54 24.85 3.95
CA SER A 512 -11.08 24.61 3.96
C SER A 512 -10.42 23.84 2.82
N ASN A 513 -11.09 23.12 1.90
CA ASN A 513 -10.38 22.31 0.91
C ASN A 513 -10.33 22.93 -0.50
N VAL A 514 -9.14 23.43 -0.90
CA VAL A 514 -8.93 24.12 -2.19
C VAL A 514 -8.73 23.18 -3.38
N PHE A 515 -8.52 21.88 -3.19
CA PHE A 515 -8.15 20.94 -4.26
C PHE A 515 -9.29 20.03 -4.74
N VAL A 516 -10.53 20.44 -4.48
CA VAL A 516 -11.76 19.77 -4.94
C VAL A 516 -12.35 20.40 -6.20
N PHE A 517 -11.81 21.54 -6.63
CA PHE A 517 -12.21 22.23 -7.87
C PHE A 517 -11.50 21.65 -9.10
N PRO A 518 -12.17 21.60 -10.26
CA PRO A 518 -11.54 21.23 -11.53
C PRO A 518 -10.37 22.16 -11.88
N GLY A 519 -9.29 21.62 -12.43
CA GLY A 519 -8.14 22.43 -12.85
C GLY A 519 -6.79 21.72 -12.66
N PRO A 520 -5.67 22.44 -12.90
CA PRO A 520 -4.32 21.85 -12.87
C PRO A 520 -3.75 21.61 -11.46
N ALA A 521 -4.30 22.25 -10.43
CA ALA A 521 -3.76 22.21 -9.06
C ALA A 521 -3.85 20.81 -8.43
N ARG A 522 -5.04 20.22 -8.39
CA ARG A 522 -5.26 18.87 -7.84
C ARG A 522 -4.41 17.81 -8.54
N PRO A 523 -4.46 17.63 -9.87
CA PRO A 523 -3.66 16.59 -10.51
C PRO A 523 -2.16 16.79 -10.32
N ARG A 524 -1.66 18.03 -10.16
CA ARG A 524 -0.26 18.28 -9.79
C ARG A 524 0.09 17.71 -8.42
N LEU A 525 -0.75 17.93 -7.40
CA LEU A 525 -0.55 17.33 -6.07
C LEU A 525 -0.67 15.82 -6.13
N CYS A 526 -1.69 15.32 -6.84
CA CYS A 526 -1.92 13.89 -7.01
C CYS A 526 -0.77 13.18 -7.74
N ARG A 527 0.13 13.88 -8.44
CA ARG A 527 1.34 13.29 -9.03
C ARG A 527 2.52 13.18 -8.06
N GLN A 528 2.52 13.84 -6.90
CA GLN A 528 3.62 13.71 -5.91
C GLN A 528 3.86 12.25 -5.49
N PRO A 529 2.82 11.43 -5.24
CA PRO A 529 2.99 10.01 -4.97
C PRO A 529 3.62 9.16 -6.08
N LEU A 530 3.74 9.67 -7.32
CA LEU A 530 4.47 8.93 -8.36
C LEU A 530 5.94 8.73 -8.00
N ALA A 531 6.48 9.49 -7.04
CA ALA A 531 7.79 9.25 -6.46
C ALA A 531 7.94 7.84 -5.85
N TYR A 532 6.84 7.21 -5.38
CA TYR A 532 6.90 5.82 -4.90
C TYR A 532 7.31 4.86 -6.01
N ASP A 533 6.98 5.15 -7.27
CA ASP A 533 7.06 4.21 -8.39
C ASP A 533 8.48 3.71 -8.68
N ARG A 534 9.51 4.39 -8.16
CA ARG A 534 10.90 3.91 -8.20
C ARG A 534 11.13 2.66 -7.36
N TRP A 535 10.47 2.57 -6.20
CA TRP A 535 10.65 1.50 -5.21
C TRP A 535 9.41 0.61 -5.09
N ILE A 536 8.22 1.19 -5.13
CA ILE A 536 6.94 0.52 -4.95
C ILE A 536 6.04 0.88 -6.14
N PRO A 537 5.52 -0.10 -6.91
CA PRO A 537 4.70 0.17 -8.09
C PRO A 537 3.53 1.13 -7.81
N SER A 538 3.37 2.18 -8.62
CA SER A 538 2.32 3.20 -8.43
C SER A 538 0.89 2.65 -8.43
N VAL A 539 0.64 1.49 -9.05
CA VAL A 539 -0.66 0.77 -9.03
C VAL A 539 -1.15 0.42 -7.62
N LEU A 540 -0.23 0.39 -6.64
CA LEU A 540 -0.51 0.14 -5.24
C LEU A 540 -0.90 1.39 -4.45
N PHE A 541 -0.92 2.58 -5.08
CA PHE A 541 -1.33 3.84 -4.47
C PHE A 541 -2.45 4.48 -5.28
N LEU A 542 -3.68 4.04 -5.03
CA LEU A 542 -4.87 4.62 -5.64
C LEU A 542 -4.97 6.11 -5.28
N THR A 543 -5.26 6.93 -6.29
CA THR A 543 -5.49 8.37 -6.11
C THR A 543 -6.57 8.79 -7.10
N HIS A 544 -7.55 9.56 -6.62
CA HIS A 544 -8.73 9.92 -7.40
C HIS A 544 -8.58 11.29 -8.07
N PHE A 545 -8.75 11.30 -9.39
CA PHE A 545 -8.69 12.47 -10.26
C PHE A 545 -10.08 12.93 -10.66
N LEU A 546 -10.23 14.22 -10.97
CA LEU A 546 -11.53 14.83 -11.28
C LEU A 546 -11.82 14.76 -12.79
N PRO A 547 -12.97 14.20 -13.21
CA PRO A 547 -13.33 14.05 -14.61
C PRO A 547 -14.06 15.26 -15.18
N ASP A 548 -14.25 16.30 -14.37
CA ASP A 548 -14.96 17.52 -14.72
C ASP A 548 -14.35 18.22 -15.95
N ASP A 549 -15.25 18.76 -16.78
CA ASP A 549 -14.92 19.69 -17.86
C ASP A 549 -14.14 20.92 -17.35
N PRO A 550 -13.42 21.65 -18.22
CA PRO A 550 -13.29 21.45 -19.67
C PRO A 550 -12.26 20.39 -20.06
N GLU A 551 -12.19 20.05 -21.35
CA GLU A 551 -11.22 19.11 -21.94
C GLU A 551 -9.77 19.34 -21.49
N SER A 552 -9.35 20.60 -21.31
CA SER A 552 -7.99 20.90 -20.83
C SER A 552 -7.74 20.40 -19.40
N SER A 553 -8.74 20.43 -18.52
CA SER A 553 -8.66 19.83 -17.18
C SER A 553 -8.66 18.31 -17.28
N GLN A 554 -9.57 17.74 -18.07
CA GLN A 554 -9.71 16.30 -18.25
C GLN A 554 -8.42 15.67 -18.78
N THR A 555 -7.78 16.29 -19.78
CA THR A 555 -6.54 15.77 -20.35
C THR A 555 -5.41 15.72 -19.31
N ILE A 556 -5.30 16.71 -18.41
CA ILE A 556 -4.32 16.70 -17.32
C ILE A 556 -4.62 15.57 -16.32
N ASN A 557 -5.89 15.40 -15.95
CA ASN A 557 -6.33 14.35 -15.04
C ASN A 557 -6.10 12.95 -15.63
N ILE A 558 -6.48 12.72 -16.89
CA ILE A 558 -6.25 11.47 -17.63
C ILE A 558 -4.75 11.19 -17.73
N ALA A 559 -3.95 12.16 -18.19
CA ALA A 559 -2.50 11.99 -18.33
C ALA A 559 -1.82 11.66 -17.00
N SER A 560 -2.34 12.18 -15.89
CA SER A 560 -1.82 11.88 -14.55
C SER A 560 -2.23 10.49 -14.07
N MET A 561 -3.52 10.14 -14.16
CA MET A 561 -4.03 8.88 -13.59
C MET A 561 -3.47 7.64 -14.29
N ILE A 562 -3.22 7.71 -15.60
CA ILE A 562 -2.71 6.56 -16.38
C ILE A 562 -1.24 6.22 -16.07
N LEU A 563 -0.53 7.06 -15.30
CA LEU A 563 0.81 6.76 -14.80
C LEU A 563 0.81 5.71 -13.67
N GLY A 564 -0.38 5.27 -13.24
CA GLY A 564 -0.60 4.06 -12.46
C GLY A 564 -1.46 4.25 -11.22
N GLN A 565 -2.04 5.43 -10.98
CA GLN A 565 -2.88 5.65 -9.79
C GLN A 565 -4.36 5.35 -10.04
N ASN A 566 -4.83 5.47 -11.29
CA ASN A 566 -6.07 4.88 -11.82
C ASN A 566 -7.42 5.19 -11.12
N GLY A 567 -7.54 6.20 -10.25
CA GLY A 567 -8.81 6.54 -9.60
C GLY A 567 -9.53 7.75 -10.22
N ILE A 568 -10.86 7.75 -10.20
CA ILE A 568 -11.73 8.86 -10.62
C ILE A 568 -12.74 9.20 -9.52
N TRP A 569 -12.92 10.48 -9.26
CA TRP A 569 -13.92 11.05 -8.35
C TRP A 569 -14.63 12.22 -8.99
N GLY A 570 -15.95 12.28 -8.90
CA GLY A 570 -16.72 13.41 -9.42
C GLY A 570 -18.18 13.07 -9.63
N ASP A 571 -18.92 13.98 -10.24
CA ASP A 571 -20.34 13.85 -10.59
C ASP A 571 -20.46 13.43 -12.07
N LEU A 572 -20.45 12.12 -12.35
CA LEU A 572 -20.35 11.62 -13.73
C LEU A 572 -21.48 12.13 -14.64
N PRO A 573 -22.76 12.14 -14.22
CA PRO A 573 -23.87 12.62 -15.05
C PRO A 573 -23.79 14.11 -15.41
N LYS A 574 -22.96 14.91 -14.72
CA LYS A 574 -22.71 16.32 -15.08
C LYS A 574 -21.60 16.51 -16.11
N ILE A 575 -20.84 15.47 -16.45
CA ILE A 575 -19.79 15.55 -17.47
C ILE A 575 -20.44 15.72 -18.85
N SER A 576 -19.90 16.63 -19.66
CA SER A 576 -20.34 16.83 -21.03
C SER A 576 -20.20 15.56 -21.89
N ALA A 577 -21.03 15.42 -22.92
CA ALA A 577 -20.93 14.27 -23.84
C ALA A 577 -19.54 14.16 -24.49
N GLY A 578 -18.93 15.30 -24.85
CA GLY A 578 -17.57 15.35 -25.38
C GLY A 578 -16.52 14.94 -24.35
N GLY A 579 -16.68 15.31 -23.08
CA GLY A 579 -15.82 14.87 -21.99
C GLY A 579 -15.89 13.36 -21.75
N VAL A 580 -17.10 12.79 -21.77
CA VAL A 580 -17.31 11.35 -21.67
C VAL A 580 -16.63 10.62 -22.83
N GLU A 581 -16.78 11.11 -24.06
CA GLU A 581 -16.12 10.56 -25.25
C GLU A 581 -14.59 10.64 -25.16
N LEU A 582 -14.05 11.76 -24.68
CA LEU A 582 -12.61 11.94 -24.47
C LEU A 582 -12.05 10.90 -23.50
N TYR A 583 -12.71 10.71 -22.35
CA TYR A 583 -12.33 9.68 -21.38
C TYR A 583 -12.40 8.28 -22.01
N GLY A 584 -13.51 7.94 -22.67
CA GLY A 584 -13.68 6.65 -23.33
C GLY A 584 -12.57 6.37 -24.36
N LYS A 585 -12.20 7.37 -25.17
CA LYS A 585 -11.12 7.28 -26.16
C LYS A 585 -9.76 7.04 -25.50
N LEU A 586 -9.35 7.92 -24.58
CA LEU A 586 -7.99 7.89 -24.02
C LEU A 586 -7.79 6.72 -23.05
N LEU A 587 -8.81 6.38 -22.25
CA LEU A 587 -8.77 5.19 -21.40
C LEU A 587 -8.84 3.90 -22.24
N GLY A 588 -9.56 3.91 -23.37
CA GLY A 588 -9.54 2.84 -24.35
C GLY A 588 -8.13 2.57 -24.89
N TYR A 589 -7.37 3.61 -25.24
CA TYR A 589 -5.96 3.48 -25.61
C TYR A 589 -5.10 2.94 -24.47
N TYR A 590 -5.25 3.50 -23.26
CA TYR A 590 -4.52 3.07 -22.08
C TYR A 590 -4.75 1.58 -21.78
N LYS A 591 -6.00 1.08 -21.85
CA LYS A 591 -6.32 -0.32 -21.56
C LYS A 591 -5.56 -1.32 -22.43
N GLN A 592 -5.17 -0.95 -23.65
CA GLN A 592 -4.38 -1.82 -24.54
C GLN A 592 -2.90 -1.95 -24.11
N VAL A 593 -2.42 -1.04 -23.26
CA VAL A 593 -0.99 -0.94 -22.85
C VAL A 593 -0.78 -0.92 -21.34
N ARG A 594 -1.84 -0.88 -20.53
CA ARG A 594 -1.81 -0.67 -19.07
C ARG A 594 -0.91 -1.64 -18.32
N ASP A 595 -0.86 -2.91 -18.72
CA ASP A 595 -0.01 -3.90 -18.04
C ASP A 595 1.48 -3.61 -18.27
N GLU A 596 1.83 -3.14 -19.47
CA GLU A 596 3.19 -2.73 -19.80
C GLU A 596 3.55 -1.42 -19.08
N VAL A 597 2.62 -0.46 -19.01
CA VAL A 597 2.77 0.77 -18.21
C VAL A 597 2.99 0.44 -16.74
N THR A 598 2.18 -0.42 -16.14
CA THR A 598 2.33 -0.84 -14.74
C THR A 598 3.66 -1.56 -14.49
N SER A 599 4.11 -2.38 -15.44
CA SER A 599 5.40 -3.07 -15.33
C SER A 599 6.62 -2.17 -15.57
N ALA A 600 6.44 -1.05 -16.27
CA ALA A 600 7.54 -0.18 -16.67
C ALA A 600 8.19 0.47 -15.44
N PHE A 601 9.52 0.49 -15.44
CA PHE A 601 10.27 1.30 -14.48
C PHE A 601 10.10 2.78 -14.88
N PRO A 602 9.80 3.69 -13.95
CA PRO A 602 9.53 5.08 -14.28
C PRO A 602 10.80 5.77 -14.82
N VAL A 603 10.64 6.55 -15.89
CA VAL A 603 11.65 7.49 -16.38
C VAL A 603 11.06 8.88 -16.37
N CYS A 604 11.64 9.78 -15.59
CA CYS A 604 11.13 11.13 -15.42
C CYS A 604 12.17 12.16 -15.86
N SER A 605 11.72 13.22 -16.54
CA SER A 605 12.51 14.42 -16.83
C SER A 605 11.86 15.61 -16.15
N GLY A 606 12.63 16.29 -15.30
CA GLY A 606 12.10 17.33 -14.42
C GLY A 606 11.45 16.78 -13.15
N PHE A 607 10.98 17.68 -12.29
CA PHE A 607 10.24 17.35 -11.06
C PHE A 607 8.74 17.65 -11.22
N VAL A 608 7.90 17.12 -10.33
CA VAL A 608 6.45 17.33 -10.41
C VAL A 608 6.12 18.82 -10.28
N GLY A 609 5.45 19.38 -11.30
CA GLY A 609 5.11 20.79 -11.41
C GLY A 609 6.18 21.69 -12.04
N CYS A 610 7.25 21.12 -12.62
CA CYS A 610 8.19 21.89 -13.43
C CYS A 610 7.73 22.04 -14.90
N ASN A 611 8.49 22.77 -15.70
CA ASN A 611 8.13 23.15 -17.07
C ASN A 611 9.25 22.84 -18.08
N PRO A 612 9.16 21.74 -18.88
CA PRO A 612 8.15 20.70 -18.83
C PRO A 612 8.46 19.59 -17.80
N GLU A 613 7.41 19.01 -17.22
CA GLU A 613 7.44 17.74 -16.48
C GLU A 613 7.10 16.60 -17.45
N ILE A 614 7.96 15.59 -17.58
CA ILE A 614 7.76 14.46 -18.51
C ILE A 614 7.91 13.12 -17.79
N HIS A 615 6.94 12.24 -18.00
CA HIS A 615 6.93 10.86 -17.50
C HIS A 615 6.87 9.88 -18.66
N GLU A 616 7.83 8.97 -18.73
CA GLU A 616 7.85 7.84 -19.66
C GLU A 616 7.64 6.53 -18.87
N LYS A 617 6.60 5.78 -19.28
CA LYS A 617 6.30 4.43 -18.78
C LYS A 617 6.12 3.48 -19.96
N ILE A 618 7.25 3.00 -20.48
CA ILE A 618 7.31 2.08 -21.63
C ILE A 618 7.89 0.74 -21.17
N GLY A 619 7.09 -0.31 -21.32
CA GLY A 619 7.44 -1.67 -20.93
C GLY A 619 8.44 -2.33 -21.89
N LYS A 620 8.88 -3.54 -21.54
CA LYS A 620 9.91 -4.28 -22.29
C LYS A 620 9.51 -4.59 -23.73
N LYS A 621 8.21 -4.62 -24.05
CA LYS A 621 7.69 -4.83 -25.42
C LYS A 621 7.62 -3.54 -26.25
N GLY A 622 8.11 -2.43 -25.71
CA GLY A 622 8.00 -1.10 -26.31
C GLY A 622 6.58 -0.52 -26.31
N LYS A 623 5.64 -1.15 -25.60
CA LYS A 623 4.30 -0.63 -25.40
C LYS A 623 4.27 0.25 -24.15
N GLY A 624 3.45 1.30 -24.16
CA GLY A 624 3.30 2.16 -22.99
C GLY A 624 2.96 3.59 -23.37
N VAL A 625 3.33 4.53 -22.50
CA VAL A 625 2.96 5.94 -22.64
C VAL A 625 4.11 6.88 -22.33
N VAL A 626 4.05 8.07 -22.94
CA VAL A 626 4.79 9.26 -22.50
C VAL A 626 3.77 10.37 -22.24
N CYS A 627 3.78 10.91 -21.02
CA CYS A 627 2.95 12.05 -20.61
C CYS A 627 3.85 13.27 -20.40
N ILE A 628 3.46 14.42 -20.92
CA ILE A 628 4.13 15.71 -20.69
C ILE A 628 3.13 16.70 -20.09
N PHE A 629 3.60 17.50 -19.13
CA PHE A 629 2.86 18.57 -18.48
C PHE A 629 3.66 19.87 -18.58
N THR A 630 2.97 20.97 -18.85
CA THR A 630 3.57 22.31 -18.92
C THR A 630 2.49 23.37 -18.67
N ASP A 631 2.86 24.47 -18.02
CA ASP A 631 2.03 25.66 -17.86
C ASP A 631 2.22 26.64 -19.03
N ASN A 632 3.26 26.43 -19.84
CA ASN A 632 3.68 27.34 -20.90
C ASN A 632 3.31 26.83 -22.29
N LYS A 633 2.87 27.76 -23.15
CA LYS A 633 2.84 27.56 -24.60
C LYS A 633 4.25 27.30 -25.14
N GLY A 634 4.35 26.51 -26.20
CA GLY A 634 5.64 26.24 -26.86
C GLY A 634 5.74 24.85 -27.47
N THR A 635 6.89 24.59 -28.08
CA THR A 635 7.23 23.30 -28.68
C THR A 635 8.30 22.62 -27.83
N TYR A 636 7.98 21.44 -27.32
CA TYR A 636 8.89 20.63 -26.52
C TYR A 636 9.28 19.37 -27.27
N ARG A 637 10.56 19.02 -27.23
CA ARG A 637 11.10 17.82 -27.86
C ARG A 637 11.59 16.85 -26.80
N TYR A 638 11.20 15.59 -26.92
CA TYR A 638 11.66 14.51 -26.07
C TYR A 638 12.07 13.31 -26.91
N VAL A 639 13.13 12.62 -26.51
CA VAL A 639 13.52 11.33 -27.10
C VAL A 639 13.36 10.27 -26.05
N THR A 640 12.59 9.22 -26.35
CA THR A 640 12.31 8.17 -25.38
C THR A 640 13.60 7.52 -24.88
N ALA A 641 13.65 7.15 -23.61
CA ALA A 641 14.74 6.36 -23.05
C ALA A 641 14.66 4.91 -23.54
N ASN A 642 13.45 4.37 -23.65
CA ASN A 642 13.20 3.00 -24.08
C ASN A 642 12.85 2.92 -25.57
N ARG A 643 13.07 1.72 -26.14
CA ARG A 643 12.60 1.38 -27.48
C ARG A 643 11.08 1.28 -27.48
N VAL A 644 10.45 1.64 -28.60
CA VAL A 644 9.00 1.73 -28.69
C VAL A 644 8.42 0.84 -29.78
N ASN A 645 7.15 0.50 -29.61
CA ASN A 645 6.33 -0.16 -30.61
C ASN A 645 5.90 0.87 -31.68
N PRO A 646 5.89 0.50 -32.98
CA PRO A 646 5.58 1.44 -34.06
C PRO A 646 4.08 1.76 -34.22
N LYS A 647 3.17 1.12 -33.48
CA LYS A 647 1.75 1.49 -33.46
C LYS A 647 1.55 2.68 -32.53
N LEU A 648 1.05 3.80 -33.06
CA LEU A 648 1.06 5.09 -32.38
C LEU A 648 -0.34 5.69 -32.29
N LYS A 649 -0.66 6.25 -31.12
CA LYS A 649 -1.78 7.18 -30.92
C LYS A 649 -1.31 8.34 -30.06
N SER A 650 -2.05 9.43 -30.05
CA SER A 650 -1.79 10.58 -29.17
C SER A 650 -3.09 11.14 -28.60
N SER A 651 -2.97 12.00 -27.59
CA SER A 651 -4.11 12.76 -27.06
C SER A 651 -4.76 13.62 -28.15
N ASP A 652 -3.95 14.27 -28.98
CA ASP A 652 -4.38 15.15 -30.06
C ASP A 652 -3.34 15.17 -31.22
N ASP A 653 -3.71 15.79 -32.35
CA ASP A 653 -2.91 15.83 -33.57
C ASP A 653 -1.67 16.72 -33.51
N SER A 654 -1.53 17.56 -32.49
CA SER A 654 -0.38 18.44 -32.33
C SER A 654 0.84 17.72 -31.73
N VAL A 655 0.67 16.48 -31.26
CA VAL A 655 1.75 15.56 -30.88
C VAL A 655 2.29 14.88 -32.13
N LYS A 656 3.53 15.15 -32.51
CA LYS A 656 4.19 14.51 -33.65
C LYS A 656 5.22 13.50 -33.17
N ILE A 657 5.12 12.26 -33.65
CA ILE A 657 5.98 11.16 -33.22
C ILE A 657 6.75 10.61 -34.42
N LYS A 658 8.06 10.45 -34.27
CA LYS A 658 8.96 9.88 -35.28
C LYS A 658 9.80 8.77 -34.67
N ILE A 659 9.69 7.56 -35.23
CA ILE A 659 10.55 6.44 -34.83
C ILE A 659 11.95 6.63 -35.42
N LEU A 660 12.96 6.58 -34.55
CA LEU A 660 14.37 6.71 -34.89
C LEU A 660 14.97 5.36 -35.30
N LYS A 661 16.15 5.39 -35.92
CA LYS A 661 16.86 4.19 -36.40
C LYS A 661 17.15 3.16 -35.30
N ASP A 662 17.35 3.63 -34.07
CA ASP A 662 17.62 2.79 -32.90
C ASP A 662 16.34 2.27 -32.21
N LYS A 663 15.17 2.49 -32.83
CA LYS A 663 13.83 2.12 -32.37
C LYS A 663 13.33 2.90 -31.15
N ARG A 664 13.99 3.99 -30.75
CA ARG A 664 13.41 4.99 -29.84
C ARG A 664 12.51 5.94 -30.63
N ALA A 665 11.72 6.77 -29.95
CA ALA A 665 10.90 7.78 -30.59
C ALA A 665 11.38 9.19 -30.24
N GLU A 666 11.48 10.04 -31.26
CA GLU A 666 11.45 11.49 -31.09
C GLU A 666 9.99 11.94 -31.06
N ILE A 667 9.61 12.70 -30.03
CA ILE A 667 8.27 13.22 -29.83
C ILE A 667 8.36 14.74 -29.75
N ILE A 668 7.53 15.41 -30.54
CA ILE A 668 7.37 16.86 -30.55
C ILE A 668 5.97 17.17 -30.03
N PHE A 669 5.91 17.87 -28.91
CA PHE A 669 4.67 18.31 -28.27
C PHE A 669 4.49 19.80 -28.49
N ASN A 670 3.41 20.20 -29.16
CA ASN A 670 3.09 21.60 -29.43
C ASN A 670 1.93 22.07 -28.55
N PHE A 671 2.18 23.06 -27.70
CA PHE A 671 1.21 23.61 -26.76
C PHE A 671 0.85 25.05 -27.13
N GLU A 672 -0.44 25.32 -27.35
CA GLU A 672 -0.98 26.69 -27.50
C GLU A 672 -1.19 27.38 -26.14
N LYS A 673 -1.37 26.58 -25.08
CA LYS A 673 -1.50 26.99 -23.67
C LYS A 673 -1.03 25.87 -22.75
N GLY A 674 -0.91 26.15 -21.46
CA GLY A 674 -0.61 25.13 -20.46
C GLY A 674 -1.62 23.97 -20.44
N GLY A 675 -1.14 22.77 -20.16
CA GLY A 675 -1.93 21.55 -20.13
C GLY A 675 -1.08 20.29 -20.08
N ALA A 676 -1.66 19.17 -20.52
CA ALA A 676 -0.97 17.90 -20.67
C ALA A 676 -1.17 17.32 -22.07
N LYS A 677 -0.22 16.50 -22.52
CA LYS A 677 -0.32 15.71 -23.76
C LYS A 677 0.20 14.31 -23.53
N ILE A 678 -0.31 13.37 -24.33
CA ILE A 678 0.00 11.95 -24.19
C ILE A 678 0.42 11.39 -25.55
N ALA A 679 1.49 10.60 -25.56
CA ALA A 679 1.87 9.73 -26.66
C ALA A 679 1.72 8.28 -26.21
N PHE A 680 0.98 7.48 -26.98
CA PHE A 680 0.78 6.05 -26.73
C PHE A 680 1.55 5.21 -27.74
N PHE A 681 2.14 4.13 -27.27
CA PHE A 681 2.90 3.17 -28.08
C PHE A 681 2.31 1.76 -27.93
N GLY A 682 2.04 1.10 -29.04
CA GLY A 682 1.47 -0.26 -29.06
C GLY A 682 -0.05 -0.33 -29.00
N VAL A 683 -0.73 0.76 -29.37
CA VAL A 683 -2.20 0.89 -29.42
C VAL A 683 -2.70 0.79 -30.87
N GLU A 684 -3.76 0.01 -31.09
CA GLU A 684 -4.41 -0.19 -32.40
C GLU A 684 -5.48 0.87 -32.69
#